data_AF-A0AAU9IYA0-F1
#
_entry.id   AF-A0AAU9IYA0-F1
#
_cell.length_a   1.000
_cell.length_b   1.000
_cell.length_c   1.000
_cell.angle_alpha   90.00
_cell.angle_beta   90.00
_cell.angle_gamma   90.00
#
_symmetry.space_group_name_H-M   'P 1'
#
loop_
_entity.id
_entity.type
_entity.pdbx_description
1 polymer ?
#
loop_
_entity_poly.entity_id
_entity_poly.type
_entity_poly.pdbx_seq_one_letter_code
_entity_poly.pdbx_strand_id
1 'polypeptide(L)'
;MTSQTVVQAELVHLVADYMALRFTIPEIEAGETIEGGELYAMFAVDKSGSMSGSPMNDAKGAAESLTVKFRKMDVPVTVYPFSNTSKDWSSDAMGYDELVKNLQALKASGGTIFESVIKMMEQKINEKNLKNVFSVWLTDGQDNNGLASLTPVMESFKNSLEAKGVSIAVHCIGFGSGHDATLLTKLSQSGTRPGTFQYVPEGGRIPVAVNNVYELAYESTTWARLVSQGGAVSYKVNVDKDGDEESKTPGLKALVYISENDLEDCKIEIHKGSSVVSVELEPTRGDSKNFFDLVDLVTRFIAFKVSQALEQGAVGAGEKLRELSPLLEEMGRRLENLLQESKRLRPYKQKQLASFFSATKDLINFYFSTLGTIGGGEIGNETLAQLNGYANKVSLRKNLEKKIAKEAGPNLPLLFLADDQTEELMHDFERKELVEKYPDFQRQGTCILSGKNWIDAVTSGDCLCLTFSVERPQNLEGNPLDIKITNISSTIISHDTFLESPLFETKAGQLIQGPRSYQHGQPTPSAHTLDPKLPHEPLNAVIPLFISPEHWKIAKLRLNSMLAYDITVDVLGFKPDQLLYFPFMLLCKSFELNLPKISPETHSLIQETCRQIYIDNQDSILRNLKDKVENYIAVPAIRLEDSIPSNQIFLSQLYIASLVGDITEFREILPFVFEEEVRRSFKYPETKFHELCLKLLKVDATKEIEAVKASFVDKKSSFAQRFLALLESVTGVKETEEVKKEEDAKQEEPAAAAAQKHEFKDRILELSAETNEAIDKLYSELQHQAFGGFSQLLSVLGLTVNTLEDLSLTENEQKLAFLLQVIGHHKTPDRKEAINNNAYVNSFDKEASIAFIQNSYTATLNREVLSFKSQLIAQLEGKEAQQKATTFAMTDDLNEAAGLVHGLHQGDIGFPLFAKSLAMGHVPHVIEKIKMLVTGQYRGVKLIMDTLKLNPTFIEWKPKKKFTHKIYLAHKDEVRKEDWFEAFPHQREHFEHIFMRSSGTFVPYTKPRSNCRDKRHFNKP
;
A
#
# COMPACT_ATOMS: atom_id res chain seq x y z
N MET A 1 7.44 62.07 11.73
CA MET A 1 8.56 61.53 12.52
C MET A 1 8.55 60.04 12.33
N THR A 2 9.27 59.54 11.33
CA THR A 2 9.49 58.10 11.11
C THR A 2 10.43 57.61 12.21
N SER A 3 9.98 56.71 13.08
CA SER A 3 10.85 56.03 14.03
C SER A 3 11.98 55.36 13.25
N GLN A 4 13.23 55.75 13.48
CA GLN A 4 14.37 54.97 13.02
C GLN A 4 14.30 53.62 13.74
N THR A 5 13.87 52.59 13.02
CA THR A 5 13.92 51.21 13.51
C THR A 5 15.40 50.83 13.58
N VAL A 6 15.88 50.44 14.76
CA VAL A 6 17.23 49.90 14.96
C VAL A 6 17.09 48.39 15.14
N VAL A 7 17.84 47.60 14.38
CA VAL A 7 17.82 46.13 14.47
C VAL A 7 19.00 45.68 15.30
N GLN A 8 18.71 44.97 16.40
CA GLN A 8 19.75 44.31 17.17
C GLN A 8 20.26 43.07 16.44
N ALA A 9 21.58 42.94 16.37
CA ALA A 9 22.23 41.80 15.76
C ALA A 9 23.20 41.12 16.73
N GLU A 10 23.17 39.80 16.77
CA GLU A 10 24.12 39.00 17.52
C GLU A 10 25.39 38.76 16.71
N LEU A 11 26.53 39.14 17.27
CA LEU A 11 27.85 39.02 16.69
C LEU A 11 28.56 37.79 17.28
N VAL A 12 28.71 36.74 16.47
CA VAL A 12 29.40 35.49 16.85
C VAL A 12 30.77 35.44 16.20
N HIS A 13 31.82 35.33 17.02
CA HIS A 13 33.19 35.24 16.53
C HIS A 13 33.46 33.86 15.90
N LEU A 14 34.05 33.84 14.69
CA LEU A 14 34.38 32.60 13.99
C LEU A 14 35.89 32.33 14.03
N VAL A 15 36.67 33.25 13.45
CA VAL A 15 38.13 33.13 13.30
C VAL A 15 38.74 34.50 13.01
N ALA A 16 39.93 34.78 13.55
CA ALA A 16 40.66 36.02 13.30
C ALA A 16 39.77 37.28 13.49
N ASP A 17 39.63 38.11 12.47
CA ASP A 17 38.77 39.30 12.41
C ASP A 17 37.39 39.01 11.78
N TYR A 18 37.08 37.76 11.42
CA TYR A 18 35.81 37.40 10.77
C TYR A 18 34.74 36.95 11.76
N MET A 19 33.54 37.50 11.57
CA MET A 19 32.39 37.32 12.45
C MET A 19 31.15 36.93 11.66
N ALA A 20 30.27 36.16 12.29
CA ALA A 20 28.91 35.89 11.84
C ALA A 20 27.94 36.82 12.58
N LEU A 21 27.11 37.52 11.83
CA LEU A 21 26.18 38.50 12.36
C LEU A 21 24.75 38.04 12.05
N ARG A 22 23.98 37.78 13.12
CA ARG A 22 22.63 37.19 13.08
C ARG A 22 21.59 38.20 13.54
N PHE A 23 20.49 38.33 12.82
CA PHE A 23 19.41 39.24 13.21
C PHE A 23 18.07 38.79 12.63
N THR A 24 16.99 39.27 13.22
CA THR A 24 15.65 39.10 12.65
C THR A 24 15.34 40.28 11.74
N ILE A 25 14.88 40.00 10.53
CA ILE A 25 14.40 41.03 9.61
C ILE A 25 13.09 41.58 10.19
N PRO A 26 13.00 42.91 10.44
CA PRO A 26 11.78 43.51 10.94
C PRO A 26 10.63 43.33 9.94
N GLU A 27 9.41 43.14 10.45
CA GLU A 27 8.22 43.09 9.61
C GLU A 27 8.04 44.43 8.89
N ILE A 28 8.06 44.38 7.56
CA ILE A 28 7.79 45.56 6.73
C ILE A 28 6.28 45.57 6.42
N GLU A 29 5.55 46.49 7.06
CA GLU A 29 4.12 46.75 6.84
C GLU A 29 3.84 47.23 5.40
N ALA A 30 4.80 47.90 4.76
CA ALA A 30 4.71 48.41 3.39
C ALA A 30 5.27 47.39 2.38
N GLY A 31 4.39 46.61 1.75
CA GLY A 31 4.72 45.77 0.60
C GLY A 31 3.88 44.51 0.54
N GLU A 32 3.34 44.21 -0.65
CA GLU A 32 2.54 43.00 -0.94
C GLU A 32 3.24 41.76 -0.38
N THR A 33 2.58 41.06 0.55
CA THR A 33 2.95 39.70 0.93
C THR A 33 2.60 38.80 -0.24
N ILE A 34 3.57 38.59 -1.11
CA ILE A 34 3.45 37.61 -2.19
C ILE A 34 3.58 36.21 -1.54
N GLU A 35 2.45 35.66 -1.11
CA GLU A 35 2.34 34.25 -0.73
C GLU A 35 2.73 33.35 -1.91
N GLY A 36 3.08 32.09 -1.65
CA GLY A 36 3.64 31.16 -2.64
C GLY A 36 2.81 30.88 -3.90
N GLY A 37 1.64 31.51 -4.07
CA GLY A 37 0.76 31.39 -5.24
C GLY A 37 1.15 32.22 -6.47
N GLU A 38 2.14 33.13 -6.40
CA GLU A 38 2.56 33.95 -7.56
C GLU A 38 3.94 33.57 -8.16
N LEU A 39 4.51 32.43 -7.77
CA LEU A 39 5.78 31.97 -8.33
C LEU A 39 5.63 31.63 -9.81
N TYR A 40 6.53 32.11 -10.65
CA TYR A 40 6.57 31.79 -12.07
C TYR A 40 7.93 31.19 -12.46
N ALA A 41 7.93 29.99 -13.06
CA ALA A 41 9.16 29.28 -13.43
C ALA A 41 9.52 29.50 -14.91
N MET A 42 10.79 29.77 -15.18
CA MET A 42 11.32 30.02 -16.53
C MET A 42 12.55 29.15 -16.79
N PHE A 43 12.56 28.31 -17.83
CA PHE A 43 13.69 27.42 -18.13
C PHE A 43 14.29 27.75 -19.49
N ALA A 44 15.55 28.17 -19.55
CA ALA A 44 16.29 28.32 -20.80
C ALA A 44 16.99 27.00 -21.13
N VAL A 45 16.63 26.37 -22.25
CA VAL A 45 17.18 25.07 -22.68
C VAL A 45 18.01 25.26 -23.93
N ASP A 46 19.32 25.13 -23.79
CA ASP A 46 20.24 25.26 -24.91
C ASP A 46 20.12 24.06 -25.84
N LYS A 47 19.87 24.34 -27.12
CA LYS A 47 19.84 23.38 -28.20
C LYS A 47 20.84 23.69 -29.29
N SER A 48 21.96 24.34 -28.97
CA SER A 48 23.11 24.52 -29.84
C SER A 48 23.71 23.18 -30.30
N GLY A 49 24.57 23.22 -31.32
CA GLY A 49 25.24 22.03 -31.85
C GLY A 49 26.22 21.39 -30.86
N SER A 50 26.84 22.18 -30.00
CA SER A 50 27.80 21.70 -28.97
C SER A 50 27.11 20.86 -27.89
N MET A 51 25.81 21.07 -27.65
CA MET A 51 24.98 20.25 -26.77
C MET A 51 24.67 18.84 -27.34
N SER A 52 25.09 18.50 -28.57
CA SER A 52 24.76 17.21 -29.17
C SER A 52 25.27 15.99 -28.38
N GLY A 53 24.51 14.89 -28.36
CA GLY A 53 24.86 13.68 -27.62
C GLY A 53 24.31 13.65 -26.18
N SER A 54 25.15 13.27 -25.21
CA SER A 54 24.76 13.17 -23.79
C SER A 54 24.25 14.50 -23.21
N PRO A 55 24.93 15.65 -23.42
CA PRO A 55 24.50 16.93 -22.81
C PRO A 55 23.06 17.32 -23.12
N MET A 56 22.59 17.14 -24.36
CA MET A 56 21.21 17.40 -24.76
C MET A 56 20.23 16.42 -24.10
N ASN A 57 20.57 15.13 -23.99
CA ASN A 57 19.71 14.17 -23.30
C ASN A 57 19.58 14.51 -21.81
N ASP A 58 20.68 14.94 -21.21
CA ASP A 58 20.74 15.31 -19.80
C ASP A 58 19.97 16.62 -19.52
N ALA A 59 20.10 17.62 -20.40
CA ALA A 59 19.35 18.87 -20.35
C ALA A 59 17.84 18.63 -20.51
N LYS A 60 17.42 17.74 -21.43
CA LYS A 60 16.01 17.35 -21.56
C LYS A 60 15.48 16.70 -20.29
N GLY A 61 16.21 15.72 -19.76
CA GLY A 61 15.82 15.02 -18.53
C GLY A 61 15.70 15.98 -17.34
N ALA A 62 16.60 16.96 -17.25
CA ALA A 62 16.54 18.01 -16.23
C ALA A 62 15.33 18.92 -16.40
N ALA A 63 15.09 19.44 -17.61
CA ALA A 63 13.95 20.32 -17.92
C ALA A 63 12.61 19.62 -17.70
N GLU A 64 12.48 18.36 -18.13
CA GLU A 64 11.30 17.53 -17.92
C GLU A 64 11.06 17.30 -16.42
N SER A 65 12.09 16.89 -15.67
CA SER A 65 11.99 16.65 -14.23
C SER A 65 11.55 17.90 -13.47
N LEU A 66 12.11 19.08 -13.78
CA LEU A 66 11.69 20.36 -13.21
C LEU A 66 10.24 20.68 -13.57
N THR A 67 9.87 20.56 -14.84
CA THR A 67 8.50 20.84 -15.33
C THR A 67 7.46 19.96 -14.63
N VAL A 68 7.74 18.66 -14.47
CA VAL A 68 6.86 17.72 -13.76
C VAL A 68 6.74 18.08 -12.27
N LYS A 69 7.83 18.50 -11.62
CA LYS A 69 7.78 18.92 -10.21
C LYS A 69 6.97 20.19 -10.00
N PHE A 70 7.11 21.20 -10.87
CA PHE A 70 6.31 22.42 -10.78
C PHE A 70 4.84 22.19 -11.16
N ARG A 71 4.54 21.25 -12.08
CA ARG A 71 3.17 20.80 -12.35
C ARG A 71 2.45 20.28 -11.10
N LYS A 72 3.13 19.52 -10.25
CA LYS A 72 2.54 18.99 -9.00
C LYS A 72 2.15 20.09 -8.01
N MET A 73 2.75 21.26 -8.15
CA MET A 73 2.56 22.42 -7.28
C MET A 73 1.72 23.52 -7.95
N ASP A 74 1.17 23.24 -9.14
CA ASP A 74 0.39 24.19 -9.95
C ASP A 74 1.12 25.51 -10.26
N VAL A 75 2.45 25.45 -10.38
CA VAL A 75 3.30 26.62 -10.68
C VAL A 75 3.51 26.77 -12.19
N PRO A 76 3.07 27.87 -12.83
CA PRO A 76 3.24 28.09 -14.26
C PRO A 76 4.71 28.02 -14.71
N VAL A 77 4.95 27.36 -15.85
CA VAL A 77 6.28 27.14 -16.43
C VAL A 77 6.34 27.71 -17.84
N THR A 78 7.41 28.44 -18.15
CA THR A 78 7.77 28.79 -19.54
C THR A 78 9.15 28.26 -19.88
N VAL A 79 9.26 27.51 -20.97
CA VAL A 79 10.51 26.98 -21.48
C VAL A 79 10.94 27.78 -22.71
N TYR A 80 12.19 28.20 -22.73
CA TYR A 80 12.86 28.89 -23.82
C TYR A 80 13.92 27.98 -24.45
N PRO A 81 13.54 27.10 -25.40
CA PRO A 81 14.53 26.38 -26.18
C PRO A 81 15.27 27.35 -27.12
N PHE A 82 16.60 27.43 -27.02
CA PHE A 82 17.38 28.43 -27.74
C PHE A 82 18.60 27.87 -28.46
N SER A 83 18.92 28.47 -29.61
CA SER A 83 20.22 28.33 -30.28
C SER A 83 20.58 29.68 -30.92
N ASN A 84 20.60 29.79 -32.26
CA ASN A 84 20.62 31.09 -32.95
C ASN A 84 19.26 31.80 -32.93
N THR A 85 18.21 31.07 -32.54
CA THR A 85 16.84 31.55 -32.42
C THR A 85 16.27 30.99 -31.13
N SER A 86 15.41 31.76 -30.48
CA SER A 86 14.68 31.38 -29.27
C SER A 86 13.18 31.36 -29.57
N LYS A 87 12.45 30.52 -28.83
CA LYS A 87 10.97 30.48 -28.82
C LYS A 87 10.50 30.40 -27.39
N ASP A 88 9.26 30.79 -27.09
CA ASP A 88 8.64 30.58 -25.79
C ASP A 88 7.60 29.45 -25.85
N TRP A 89 7.71 28.50 -24.93
CA TRP A 89 6.73 27.43 -24.72
C TRP A 89 6.17 27.55 -23.31
N SER A 90 4.94 28.07 -23.19
CA SER A 90 4.29 28.32 -21.90
C SER A 90 3.30 27.22 -21.55
N SER A 91 3.34 26.69 -20.33
CA SER A 91 2.34 25.76 -19.79
C SER A 91 0.92 26.33 -19.91
N ASP A 92 0.76 27.63 -19.68
CA ASP A 92 -0.54 28.32 -19.79
C ASP A 92 -1.11 28.32 -21.21
N ALA A 93 -0.26 28.24 -22.24
CA ALA A 93 -0.68 28.33 -23.65
C ALA A 93 -0.89 26.95 -24.30
N MET A 94 -0.03 25.97 -23.97
CA MET A 94 -0.06 24.64 -24.60
C MET A 94 -0.34 23.47 -23.65
N GLY A 95 -0.38 23.72 -22.34
CA GLY A 95 -0.52 22.69 -21.30
C GLY A 95 0.79 21.96 -20.99
N TYR A 96 0.89 21.39 -19.78
CA TYR A 96 2.09 20.68 -19.32
C TYR A 96 2.42 19.43 -20.15
N ASP A 97 1.41 18.68 -20.60
CA ASP A 97 1.63 17.43 -21.34
C ASP A 97 2.27 17.69 -22.71
N GLU A 98 1.80 18.71 -23.44
CA GLU A 98 2.41 19.09 -24.72
C GLU A 98 3.78 19.76 -24.52
N LEU A 99 3.96 20.51 -23.44
CA LEU A 99 5.26 21.09 -23.07
C LEU A 99 6.34 20.02 -22.83
N VAL A 100 6.02 18.97 -22.07
CA VAL A 100 6.93 17.84 -21.81
C VAL A 100 7.23 17.06 -23.09
N LYS A 101 6.21 16.81 -23.92
CA LYS A 101 6.39 16.16 -25.23
C LYS A 101 7.29 16.97 -26.16
N ASN A 102 7.15 18.30 -26.19
CA ASN A 102 8.01 19.19 -26.97
C ASN A 102 9.46 19.20 -26.46
N LEU A 103 9.66 19.16 -25.14
CA LEU A 103 10.98 19.02 -24.52
C LEU A 103 11.67 17.72 -24.95
N GLN A 104 10.98 16.57 -24.87
CA GLN A 104 11.52 15.27 -25.26
C GLN A 104 11.94 15.24 -26.75
N ALA A 105 11.22 15.96 -27.60
CA ALA A 105 11.46 16.06 -29.03
C ALA A 105 12.62 17.01 -29.44
N LEU A 106 13.22 17.76 -28.51
CA LEU A 106 14.29 18.72 -28.82
C LEU A 106 15.49 18.05 -29.53
N LYS A 107 16.16 18.78 -30.42
CA LYS A 107 17.39 18.30 -31.09
C LYS A 107 18.43 19.42 -31.12
N ALA A 108 19.67 19.05 -30.81
CA ALA A 108 20.83 19.94 -30.85
C ALA A 108 21.11 20.39 -32.30
N SER A 109 21.14 21.70 -32.55
CA SER A 109 21.39 22.35 -33.83
C SER A 109 21.55 23.89 -33.72
N GLY A 110 22.51 24.46 -34.45
CA GLY A 110 22.77 25.90 -34.53
C GLY A 110 23.89 26.36 -33.58
N GLY A 111 24.14 27.68 -33.54
CA GLY A 111 25.01 28.32 -32.54
C GLY A 111 24.21 28.75 -31.30
N THR A 112 24.75 29.65 -30.48
CA THR A 112 24.18 29.98 -29.17
C THR A 112 24.15 31.50 -28.95
N ILE A 113 22.97 32.07 -28.68
CA ILE A 113 22.78 33.51 -28.43
C ILE A 113 21.95 33.72 -27.16
N PHE A 114 22.61 34.01 -26.04
CA PHE A 114 21.99 34.18 -24.72
C PHE A 114 21.16 35.47 -24.62
N GLU A 115 21.62 36.56 -25.24
CA GLU A 115 20.96 37.87 -25.24
C GLU A 115 19.48 37.78 -25.68
N SER A 116 19.19 36.92 -26.66
CA SER A 116 17.84 36.73 -27.19
C SER A 116 16.87 36.20 -26.14
N VAL A 117 17.33 35.30 -25.27
CA VAL A 117 16.53 34.70 -24.20
C VAL A 117 16.35 35.67 -23.05
N ILE A 118 17.40 36.42 -22.66
CA ILE A 118 17.32 37.44 -21.61
C ILE A 118 16.23 38.48 -21.95
N LYS A 119 16.23 38.98 -23.19
CA LYS A 119 15.22 39.93 -23.67
C LYS A 119 13.80 39.35 -23.67
N MET A 120 13.64 38.07 -24.06
CA MET A 120 12.34 37.40 -24.02
C MET A 120 11.84 37.16 -22.58
N MET A 121 12.74 36.83 -21.65
CA MET A 121 12.40 36.73 -20.23
C MET A 121 11.95 38.08 -19.70
N GLU A 122 12.70 39.16 -19.96
CA GLU A 122 12.34 40.52 -19.54
C GLU A 122 10.98 40.95 -20.10
N GLN A 123 10.74 40.70 -21.39
CA GLN A 123 9.46 40.97 -22.04
C GLN A 123 8.32 40.22 -21.35
N LYS A 124 8.48 38.91 -21.10
CA LYS A 124 7.44 38.08 -20.46
C LYS A 124 7.13 38.55 -19.04
N ILE A 125 8.18 38.90 -18.27
CA ILE A 125 8.07 39.45 -16.92
C ILE A 125 7.24 40.75 -16.95
N ASN A 126 7.52 41.63 -17.91
CA ASN A 126 6.79 42.89 -18.06
C ASN A 126 5.33 42.67 -18.50
N GLU A 127 5.10 41.82 -19.50
CA GLU A 127 3.75 41.54 -20.05
C GLU A 127 2.81 40.93 -19.02
N LYS A 128 3.32 40.00 -18.20
CA LYS A 128 2.54 39.33 -17.15
C LYS A 128 2.63 40.01 -15.79
N ASN A 129 3.34 41.14 -15.69
CA ASN A 129 3.62 41.85 -14.43
C ASN A 129 4.13 40.91 -13.31
N LEU A 130 5.06 40.00 -13.64
CA LEU A 130 5.54 38.98 -12.72
C LEU A 130 6.41 39.63 -11.63
N LYS A 131 6.17 39.27 -10.37
CA LYS A 131 6.93 39.79 -9.21
C LYS A 131 7.89 38.78 -8.61
N ASN A 132 7.63 37.48 -8.77
CA ASN A 132 8.48 36.40 -8.27
C ASN A 132 8.80 35.38 -9.36
N VAL A 133 10.05 35.33 -9.79
CA VAL A 133 10.50 34.52 -10.92
C VAL A 133 11.62 33.57 -10.48
N PHE A 134 11.51 32.32 -10.91
CA PHE A 134 12.54 31.32 -10.74
C PHE A 134 13.07 30.91 -12.11
N SER A 135 14.34 31.21 -12.40
CA SER A 135 14.95 30.97 -13.71
C SER A 135 16.01 29.87 -13.65
N VAL A 136 15.99 28.92 -14.58
CA VAL A 136 17.02 27.87 -14.71
C VAL A 136 17.53 27.81 -16.13
N TRP A 137 18.84 27.92 -16.30
CA TRP A 137 19.55 27.79 -17.57
C TRP A 137 20.22 26.42 -17.66
N LEU A 138 19.97 25.71 -18.75
CA LEU A 138 20.48 24.36 -19.03
C LEU A 138 21.32 24.42 -20.31
N THR A 139 22.64 24.51 -20.18
CA THR A 139 23.55 24.88 -21.30
C THR A 139 24.98 24.40 -21.04
N ASP A 140 25.84 24.42 -22.06
CA ASP A 140 27.29 24.32 -21.91
C ASP A 140 27.98 25.70 -21.84
N GLY A 141 27.25 26.81 -21.94
CA GLY A 141 27.80 28.15 -21.68
C GLY A 141 28.60 28.78 -22.82
N GLN A 142 28.59 28.22 -24.03
CA GLN A 142 29.33 28.79 -25.17
C GLN A 142 28.51 29.82 -25.94
N ASP A 143 28.50 31.09 -25.52
CA ASP A 143 27.83 32.18 -26.25
C ASP A 143 28.65 32.66 -27.46
N ASN A 144 28.02 32.79 -28.63
CA ASN A 144 28.70 33.19 -29.87
C ASN A 144 29.22 34.63 -29.86
N ASN A 145 28.65 35.52 -29.05
CA ASN A 145 29.07 36.93 -28.94
C ASN A 145 30.06 37.15 -27.79
N GLY A 146 30.30 36.11 -26.97
CA GLY A 146 31.24 36.11 -25.87
C GLY A 146 30.82 36.97 -24.66
N LEU A 147 31.49 36.74 -23.54
CA LEU A 147 31.16 37.32 -22.24
C LEU A 147 31.19 38.86 -22.20
N ALA A 148 32.10 39.49 -22.94
CA ALA A 148 32.26 40.95 -22.94
C ALA A 148 31.04 41.69 -23.51
N SER A 149 30.35 41.11 -24.50
CA SER A 149 29.12 41.68 -25.07
C SER A 149 27.89 41.38 -24.21
N LEU A 150 27.90 40.25 -23.50
CA LEU A 150 26.78 39.78 -22.69
C LEU A 150 26.72 40.44 -21.31
N THR A 151 27.86 40.83 -20.73
CA THR A 151 27.92 41.45 -19.40
C THR A 151 27.06 42.73 -19.28
N PRO A 152 27.13 43.70 -20.22
CA PRO A 152 26.26 44.88 -20.18
C PRO A 152 24.77 44.55 -20.27
N VAL A 153 24.42 43.48 -21.00
CA VAL A 153 23.02 43.01 -21.12
C VAL A 153 22.54 42.44 -19.79
N MET A 154 23.36 41.62 -19.12
CA MET A 154 23.04 41.07 -17.79
C MET A 154 22.88 42.18 -16.74
N GLU A 155 23.76 43.18 -16.75
CA GLU A 155 23.67 44.33 -15.84
C GLU A 155 22.41 45.17 -16.11
N SER A 156 22.12 45.46 -17.38
CA SER A 156 20.89 46.17 -17.76
C SER A 156 19.63 45.39 -17.36
N PHE A 157 19.63 44.07 -17.52
CA PHE A 157 18.55 43.20 -17.11
C PHE A 157 18.33 43.25 -15.60
N LYS A 158 19.41 43.08 -14.82
CA LYS A 158 19.37 43.18 -13.36
C LYS A 158 18.82 44.53 -12.88
N ASN A 159 19.39 45.63 -13.38
CA ASN A 159 18.98 46.98 -13.00
C ASN A 159 17.51 47.28 -13.34
N SER A 160 17.03 46.82 -14.51
CA SER A 160 15.62 46.96 -14.93
C SER A 160 14.67 46.23 -13.98
N LEU A 161 15.04 45.02 -13.55
CA LEU A 161 14.23 44.21 -12.64
C LEU A 161 14.25 44.74 -11.20
N GLU A 162 15.41 45.21 -10.72
CA GLU A 162 15.52 45.88 -9.41
C GLU A 162 14.64 47.12 -9.33
N ALA A 163 14.68 47.97 -10.37
CA ALA A 163 13.85 49.18 -10.44
C ALA A 163 12.33 48.89 -10.43
N LYS A 164 11.93 47.70 -10.88
CA LYS A 164 10.52 47.25 -10.92
C LYS A 164 10.11 46.41 -9.72
N GLY A 165 11.02 46.17 -8.78
CA GLY A 165 10.79 45.33 -7.61
C GLY A 165 10.55 43.85 -7.93
N VAL A 166 11.16 43.34 -9.01
CA VAL A 166 11.03 41.93 -9.41
C VAL A 166 12.09 41.10 -8.69
N SER A 167 11.64 40.07 -7.99
CA SER A 167 12.49 39.07 -7.34
C SER A 167 12.76 37.92 -8.31
N ILE A 168 13.97 37.83 -8.86
CA ILE A 168 14.40 36.74 -9.75
C ILE A 168 15.69 36.09 -9.27
N ALA A 169 15.71 34.76 -9.19
CA ALA A 169 16.93 33.98 -9.01
C ALA A 169 17.27 33.26 -10.32
N VAL A 170 18.52 33.38 -10.78
CA VAL A 170 18.99 32.80 -12.04
C VAL A 170 19.94 31.64 -11.74
N HIS A 171 19.47 30.41 -11.90
CA HIS A 171 20.28 29.22 -11.70
C HIS A 171 20.83 28.70 -13.02
N CYS A 172 22.02 28.13 -13.02
CA CYS A 172 22.65 27.55 -14.21
C CYS A 172 23.07 26.11 -13.92
N ILE A 173 22.74 25.20 -14.82
CA ILE A 173 23.25 23.83 -14.86
C ILE A 173 24.09 23.69 -16.13
N GLY A 174 25.40 23.56 -15.93
CA GLY A 174 26.40 23.36 -16.97
C GLY A 174 26.53 21.89 -17.35
N PHE A 175 26.51 21.57 -18.65
CA PHE A 175 26.68 20.20 -19.14
C PHE A 175 27.98 20.03 -19.94
N GLY A 176 28.63 18.88 -19.78
CA GLY A 176 29.79 18.48 -20.60
C GLY A 176 31.12 19.13 -20.20
N SER A 177 32.24 18.55 -20.63
CA SER A 177 33.59 19.02 -20.27
C SER A 177 33.96 20.37 -20.91
N GLY A 178 33.36 20.70 -22.06
CA GLY A 178 33.62 21.94 -22.80
C GLY A 178 32.89 23.18 -22.29
N HIS A 179 32.36 23.18 -21.07
CA HIS A 179 31.52 24.27 -20.61
C HIS A 179 32.29 25.54 -20.21
N ASP A 180 31.66 26.71 -20.35
CA ASP A 180 32.21 27.99 -19.88
C ASP A 180 31.75 28.29 -18.45
N ALA A 181 32.52 27.80 -17.48
CA ALA A 181 32.26 28.04 -16.07
C ALA A 181 32.26 29.53 -15.68
N THR A 182 33.04 30.36 -16.37
CA THR A 182 33.12 31.80 -16.08
C THR A 182 31.84 32.51 -16.51
N LEU A 183 31.37 32.21 -17.73
CA LEU A 183 30.12 32.77 -18.24
C LEU A 183 28.93 32.32 -17.39
N LEU A 184 28.83 31.02 -17.06
CA LEU A 184 27.70 30.49 -16.30
C LEU A 184 27.68 30.99 -14.85
N THR A 185 28.84 31.22 -14.24
CA THR A 185 28.94 31.85 -12.92
C THR A 185 28.39 33.28 -12.98
N LYS A 186 28.83 34.09 -13.95
CA LYS A 186 28.32 35.47 -14.12
C LYS A 186 26.85 35.52 -14.49
N LEU A 187 26.37 34.58 -15.32
CA LEU A 187 24.96 34.48 -15.67
C LEU A 187 24.10 34.20 -14.43
N SER A 188 24.55 33.32 -13.53
CA SER A 188 23.82 33.05 -12.29
C SER A 188 23.72 34.27 -11.35
N GLN A 189 24.57 35.28 -11.54
CA GLN A 189 24.58 36.54 -10.79
C GLN A 189 23.74 37.66 -11.44
N SER A 190 23.18 37.41 -12.63
CA SER A 190 22.37 38.39 -13.38
C SER A 190 20.97 38.62 -12.80
N GLY A 191 20.56 37.79 -11.83
CA GLY A 191 19.31 37.97 -11.10
C GLY A 191 19.37 39.07 -10.03
N THR A 192 18.19 39.49 -9.55
CA THR A 192 18.06 40.39 -8.39
C THR A 192 18.28 39.64 -7.07
N ARG A 193 18.06 38.32 -7.08
CA ARG A 193 18.46 37.40 -6.01
C ARG A 193 19.68 36.57 -6.45
N PRO A 194 20.51 36.12 -5.49
CA PRO A 194 21.64 35.26 -5.77
C PRO A 194 21.21 33.94 -6.41
N GLY A 195 21.77 33.62 -7.57
CA GLY A 195 21.62 32.33 -8.22
C GLY A 195 22.73 31.34 -7.88
N THR A 196 22.69 30.16 -8.50
CA THR A 196 23.70 29.11 -8.33
C THR A 196 24.12 28.51 -9.66
N PHE A 197 25.40 28.23 -9.82
CA PHE A 197 25.93 27.42 -10.92
C PHE A 197 26.27 26.00 -10.44
N GLN A 198 25.76 24.98 -11.15
CA GLN A 198 26.07 23.58 -10.89
C GLN A 198 26.58 22.90 -12.16
N TYR A 199 27.62 22.09 -12.02
CA TYR A 199 28.21 21.35 -13.13
C TYR A 199 27.80 19.89 -13.11
N VAL A 200 27.36 19.37 -14.27
CA VAL A 200 27.05 17.97 -14.50
C VAL A 200 28.08 17.40 -15.48
N PRO A 201 29.02 16.56 -15.02
CA PRO A 201 29.96 15.88 -15.89
C PRO A 201 29.24 14.84 -16.77
N GLU A 202 29.89 14.40 -17.85
CA GLU A 202 29.35 13.33 -18.69
C GLU A 202 29.09 12.05 -17.87
N GLY A 203 27.86 11.52 -17.93
CA GLY A 203 27.43 10.39 -17.10
C GLY A 203 27.11 10.73 -15.63
N GLY A 204 27.08 12.02 -15.28
CA GLY A 204 26.76 12.53 -13.94
C GLY A 204 25.30 12.31 -13.51
N ARG A 205 25.03 12.40 -12.20
CA ARG A 205 23.69 12.19 -11.62
C ARG A 205 22.80 13.44 -11.71
N ILE A 206 22.13 13.62 -12.86
CA ILE A 206 21.16 14.70 -13.12
C ILE A 206 20.13 14.92 -12.00
N PRO A 207 19.53 13.86 -11.38
CA PRO A 207 18.49 14.06 -10.37
C PRO A 207 18.97 14.86 -9.15
N VAL A 208 20.26 14.76 -8.81
CA VAL A 208 20.85 15.49 -7.68
C VAL A 208 20.90 16.98 -8.00
N ALA A 209 21.42 17.36 -9.17
CA ALA A 209 21.50 18.76 -9.58
C ALA A 209 20.12 19.42 -9.70
N VAL A 210 19.16 18.69 -10.27
CA VAL A 210 17.76 19.13 -10.40
C VAL A 210 17.08 19.28 -9.05
N ASN A 211 17.32 18.36 -8.10
CA ASN A 211 16.78 18.48 -6.74
C ASN A 211 17.35 19.71 -6.04
N ASN A 212 18.67 19.90 -6.09
CA ASN A 212 19.36 21.03 -5.46
C ASN A 212 18.84 22.38 -5.97
N VAL A 213 18.68 22.53 -7.30
CA VAL A 213 18.18 23.77 -7.90
C VAL A 213 16.70 23.98 -7.58
N TYR A 214 15.86 22.95 -7.71
CA TYR A 214 14.42 23.04 -7.42
C TYR A 214 14.12 23.49 -5.98
N GLU A 215 14.95 23.08 -5.01
CA GLU A 215 14.77 23.48 -3.61
C GLU A 215 14.89 24.99 -3.38
N LEU A 216 15.63 25.69 -4.24
CA LEU A 216 15.78 27.16 -4.17
C LEU A 216 14.56 27.92 -4.71
N ALA A 217 13.61 27.23 -5.34
CA ALA A 217 12.44 27.87 -5.95
C ALA A 217 11.49 28.53 -4.94
N TYR A 218 11.52 28.08 -3.69
CA TYR A 218 10.66 28.57 -2.61
C TYR A 218 11.39 29.50 -1.63
N GLU A 219 12.58 29.96 -2.03
CA GLU A 219 13.33 31.13 -1.50
C GLU A 219 12.38 32.28 -1.13
N SER A 220 12.46 32.90 0.06
CA SER A 220 11.67 34.11 0.39
C SER A 220 11.82 35.17 -0.72
N THR A 221 10.74 35.90 -1.03
CA THR A 221 10.79 37.08 -1.91
C THR A 221 11.44 38.28 -1.22
N THR A 222 11.57 38.22 0.10
CA THR A 222 12.29 39.20 0.90
C THR A 222 13.77 38.84 0.91
N TRP A 223 14.62 39.76 0.45
CA TRP A 223 16.08 39.63 0.51
C TRP A 223 16.69 40.88 1.13
N ALA A 224 17.92 40.77 1.63
CA ALA A 224 18.60 41.89 2.27
C ALA A 224 20.07 41.98 1.82
N ARG A 225 20.64 43.18 1.94
CA ARG A 225 22.08 43.42 1.81
C ARG A 225 22.55 44.34 2.92
N LEU A 226 23.78 44.13 3.38
CA LEU A 226 24.46 45.04 4.30
C LEU A 226 25.32 46.00 3.48
N VAL A 227 25.27 47.30 3.77
CA VAL A 227 25.99 48.35 3.03
C VAL A 227 26.76 49.22 4.01
N SER A 228 28.05 49.46 3.73
CA SER A 228 28.89 50.39 4.51
C SER A 228 28.70 51.86 4.06
N GLN A 229 28.96 52.84 4.94
CA GLN A 229 28.87 54.26 4.57
C GLN A 229 29.76 54.60 3.37
N GLY A 230 29.14 55.13 2.31
CA GLY A 230 29.78 55.45 1.02
C GLY A 230 29.42 54.49 -0.12
N GLY A 231 28.75 53.36 0.17
CA GLY A 231 28.28 52.41 -0.85
C GLY A 231 29.40 51.62 -1.54
N ALA A 232 30.62 51.67 -1.00
CA ALA A 232 31.81 51.07 -1.61
C ALA A 232 31.87 49.54 -1.45
N VAL A 233 31.30 48.99 -0.36
CA VAL A 233 31.30 47.55 -0.07
C VAL A 233 29.90 47.13 0.37
N SER A 234 29.39 46.04 -0.22
CA SER A 234 28.11 45.44 0.16
C SER A 234 28.29 43.96 0.51
N TYR A 235 27.76 43.53 1.65
CA TYR A 235 27.75 42.13 2.05
C TYR A 235 26.40 41.48 1.71
N LYS A 236 26.47 40.27 1.17
CA LYS A 236 25.31 39.42 0.90
C LYS A 236 24.74 38.90 2.22
N VAL A 237 23.45 39.14 2.47
CA VAL A 237 22.73 38.61 3.63
C VAL A 237 21.97 37.35 3.19
N ASN A 238 22.20 36.24 3.88
CA ASN A 238 21.42 35.02 3.71
C ASN A 238 20.15 35.13 4.55
N VAL A 239 18.98 35.00 3.92
CA VAL A 239 17.67 35.13 4.58
C VAL A 239 16.98 33.78 4.63
N ASP A 240 16.71 33.29 5.83
CA ASP A 240 16.03 32.04 6.12
C ASP A 240 14.62 32.31 6.68
N LYS A 241 13.60 31.59 6.21
CA LYS A 241 12.31 31.51 6.92
C LYS A 241 12.48 30.65 8.17
N ASP A 242 12.00 31.14 9.32
CA ASP A 242 12.01 30.35 10.56
C ASP A 242 11.21 29.05 10.37
N GLY A 243 11.78 27.93 10.83
CA GLY A 243 11.19 26.61 10.73
C GLY A 243 10.36 26.20 11.95
N ASP A 244 10.28 27.05 12.96
CA ASP A 244 9.52 26.77 14.19
C ASP A 244 8.08 27.28 14.02
N GLU A 245 7.17 26.37 13.62
CA GLU A 245 5.72 26.62 13.60
C GLU A 245 5.16 26.99 15.00
N GLU A 246 5.91 26.80 16.08
CA GLU A 246 5.53 27.14 17.46
C GLU A 246 5.94 28.55 17.92
N SER A 247 6.78 29.28 17.18
CA SER A 247 7.15 30.63 17.58
C SER A 247 6.00 31.61 17.28
N LYS A 248 5.52 32.32 18.31
CA LYS A 248 4.35 33.23 18.24
C LYS A 248 4.54 34.46 17.32
N THR A 249 5.69 34.60 16.65
CA THR A 249 6.00 35.67 15.70
C THR A 249 6.87 35.08 14.56
N PRO A 250 6.31 34.81 13.37
CA PRO A 250 7.05 34.24 12.25
C PRO A 250 8.00 35.28 11.63
N GLY A 251 9.18 35.46 12.21
CA GLY A 251 10.21 36.36 11.68
C GLY A 251 11.10 35.70 10.62
N LEU A 252 11.60 36.48 9.66
CA LEU A 252 12.68 36.02 8.77
C LEU A 252 14.02 36.20 9.50
N LYS A 253 14.83 35.14 9.61
CA LYS A 253 16.18 35.23 10.19
C LYS A 253 17.21 35.54 9.10
N ALA A 254 18.15 36.42 9.41
CA ALA A 254 19.20 36.85 8.52
C ALA A 254 20.58 36.53 9.10
N LEU A 255 21.50 36.11 8.23
CA LEU A 255 22.88 35.79 8.53
C LEU A 255 23.82 36.46 7.52
N VAL A 256 24.80 37.21 8.01
CA VAL A 256 25.86 37.80 7.20
C VAL A 256 27.24 37.52 7.79
N TYR A 257 28.23 37.29 6.94
CA TYR A 257 29.63 37.13 7.34
C TYR A 257 30.41 38.40 7.02
N ILE A 258 31.02 39.01 8.02
CA ILE A 258 31.67 40.33 7.92
C ILE A 258 33.03 40.31 8.61
N SER A 259 33.98 41.15 8.17
CA SER A 259 35.19 41.46 8.94
C SER A 259 34.88 42.53 9.98
N GLU A 260 35.52 42.46 11.14
CA GLU A 260 35.45 43.45 12.21
C GLU A 260 35.77 44.87 11.71
N ASN A 261 36.66 45.00 10.72
CA ASN A 261 37.05 46.28 10.13
C ASN A 261 35.91 46.97 9.34
N ASP A 262 34.90 46.21 8.91
CA ASP A 262 33.79 46.72 8.09
C ASP A 262 32.50 46.89 8.90
N LEU A 263 32.54 46.71 10.23
CA LEU A 263 31.36 46.73 11.08
C LEU A 263 30.89 48.17 11.40
N GLU A 264 31.77 49.16 11.30
CA GLU A 264 31.45 50.57 11.64
C GLU A 264 30.42 51.16 10.66
N ASP A 265 29.40 51.84 11.19
CA ASP A 265 28.38 52.60 10.45
C ASP A 265 27.61 51.82 9.35
N CYS A 266 27.43 50.51 9.54
CA CYS A 266 26.69 49.65 8.62
C CYS A 266 25.15 49.88 8.63
N LYS A 267 24.53 49.79 7.44
CA LYS A 267 23.07 49.78 7.27
C LYS A 267 22.62 48.51 6.55
N ILE A 268 21.46 48.00 6.91
CA ILE A 268 20.80 46.92 6.16
C ILE A 268 19.78 47.54 5.21
N GLU A 269 19.82 47.16 3.95
CA GLU A 269 18.75 47.41 3.00
C GLU A 269 17.94 46.13 2.81
N ILE A 270 16.65 46.19 3.18
CA ILE A 270 15.71 45.08 3.05
C ILE A 270 14.80 45.36 1.86
N HIS A 271 14.73 44.41 0.94
CA HIS A 271 13.96 44.50 -0.28
C HIS A 271 12.78 43.53 -0.22
N LYS A 272 11.55 44.05 -0.33
CA LYS A 272 10.31 43.27 -0.39
C LYS A 272 9.44 43.78 -1.54
N GLY A 273 9.45 43.07 -2.66
CA GLY A 273 8.80 43.53 -3.89
C GLY A 273 9.39 44.86 -4.37
N SER A 274 8.54 45.89 -4.52
CA SER A 274 8.95 47.27 -4.88
C SER A 274 9.42 48.13 -3.70
N SER A 275 9.30 47.64 -2.46
CA SER A 275 9.65 48.42 -1.27
C SER A 275 11.08 48.12 -0.83
N VAL A 276 11.86 49.18 -0.64
CA VAL A 276 13.23 49.12 -0.08
C VAL A 276 13.23 49.90 1.23
N VAL A 277 13.59 49.24 2.32
CA VAL A 277 13.69 49.85 3.65
C VAL A 277 15.13 49.76 4.12
N SER A 278 15.73 50.91 4.44
CA SER A 278 17.06 50.98 5.04
C SER A 278 16.94 51.10 6.55
N VAL A 279 17.65 50.24 7.28
CA VAL A 279 17.55 50.07 8.73
C VAL A 279 18.96 50.11 9.34
N GLU A 280 19.11 50.80 10.46
CA GLU A 280 20.38 50.83 11.20
C GLU A 280 20.57 49.54 12.00
N LEU A 281 21.82 49.06 12.04
CA LEU A 281 22.17 47.82 12.73
C LEU A 281 23.00 48.12 13.98
N GLU A 282 22.58 47.57 15.11
CA GLU A 282 23.31 47.65 16.37
C GLU A 282 23.87 46.26 16.74
N PRO A 283 25.18 46.01 16.53
CA PRO A 283 25.80 44.74 16.84
C PRO A 283 26.01 44.58 18.35
N THR A 284 25.61 43.43 18.89
CA THR A 284 25.79 43.02 20.28
C THR A 284 26.58 41.72 20.33
N ARG A 285 27.42 41.54 21.36
CA ARG A 285 28.22 40.31 21.48
C ARG A 285 27.30 39.11 21.74
N GLY A 286 27.37 38.12 20.85
CA GLY A 286 26.64 36.85 20.97
C GLY A 286 27.60 35.68 21.12
N ASP A 287 27.15 34.62 21.80
CA ASP A 287 27.84 33.33 21.87
C ASP A 287 26.92 32.24 21.29
N SER A 288 27.45 31.37 20.43
CA SER A 288 26.74 30.17 20.03
C SER A 288 26.88 29.12 21.12
N LYS A 289 25.84 28.96 21.96
CA LYS A 289 25.78 27.90 22.98
C LYS A 289 25.53 26.51 22.38
N ASN A 290 25.08 26.46 21.12
CA ASN A 290 24.72 25.23 20.44
C ASN A 290 25.88 24.77 19.54
N PHE A 291 26.44 23.60 19.85
CA PHE A 291 27.56 23.03 19.11
C PHE A 291 27.24 22.78 17.62
N PHE A 292 26.01 22.40 17.29
CA PHE A 292 25.58 22.21 15.89
C PHE A 292 25.58 23.52 15.11
N ASP A 293 25.06 24.58 15.73
CA ASP A 293 25.02 25.92 15.14
C ASP A 293 26.44 26.43 14.89
N LEU A 294 27.38 26.19 15.82
CA LEU A 294 28.79 26.52 15.61
C LEU A 294 29.41 25.75 14.43
N VAL A 295 29.14 24.44 14.29
CA VAL A 295 29.60 23.65 13.14
C VAL A 295 28.99 24.16 11.83
N ASP A 296 27.69 24.46 11.81
CA ASP A 296 27.01 25.03 10.64
C ASP A 296 27.62 26.38 10.23
N LEU A 297 27.80 27.30 11.18
CA LEU A 297 28.38 28.62 10.93
C LEU A 297 29.79 28.54 10.33
N VAL A 298 30.65 27.67 10.89
CA VAL A 298 32.03 27.46 10.42
C VAL A 298 32.05 26.84 9.02
N THR A 299 31.26 25.78 8.80
CA THR A 299 31.23 25.07 7.50
C THR A 299 30.66 25.95 6.38
N ARG A 300 29.62 26.72 6.66
CA ARG A 300 29.06 27.73 5.74
C ARG A 300 30.01 28.87 5.45
N PHE A 301 30.74 29.36 6.44
CA PHE A 301 31.73 30.43 6.24
C PHE A 301 32.84 30.00 5.27
N ILE A 302 33.35 28.77 5.42
CA ILE A 302 34.35 28.18 4.50
C ILE A 302 33.80 28.15 3.08
N ALA A 303 32.60 27.59 2.89
CA ALA A 303 31.95 27.52 1.59
C ALA A 303 31.73 28.90 0.98
N PHE A 304 31.27 29.87 1.79
CA PHE A 304 31.04 31.24 1.39
C PHE A 304 32.32 31.92 0.90
N LYS A 305 33.43 31.82 1.64
CA LYS A 305 34.71 32.43 1.25
C LYS A 305 35.29 31.81 -0.02
N VAL A 306 35.20 30.50 -0.18
CA VAL A 306 35.60 29.83 -1.43
C VAL A 306 34.74 30.33 -2.59
N SER A 307 33.41 30.31 -2.45
CA SER A 307 32.51 30.82 -3.50
C SER A 307 32.81 32.27 -3.87
N GLN A 308 33.07 33.15 -2.90
CA GLN A 308 33.42 34.55 -3.12
C GLN A 308 34.69 34.70 -3.99
N ALA A 309 35.72 33.88 -3.77
CA ALA A 309 36.92 33.92 -4.61
C ALA A 309 36.67 33.44 -6.05
N LEU A 310 35.69 32.55 -6.25
CA LEU A 310 35.37 32.01 -7.57
C LEU A 310 34.50 32.96 -8.42
N GLU A 311 33.92 34.00 -7.81
CA GLU A 311 33.09 34.99 -8.53
C GLU A 311 33.87 35.75 -9.61
N GLN A 312 35.20 35.85 -9.50
CA GLN A 312 36.05 36.49 -10.51
C GLN A 312 36.17 35.67 -11.80
N GLY A 313 35.75 34.39 -11.80
CA GLY A 313 35.89 33.49 -12.93
C GLY A 313 37.31 32.90 -13.06
N ALA A 314 37.56 32.18 -14.15
CA ALA A 314 38.82 31.46 -14.36
C ALA A 314 40.07 32.36 -14.30
N VAL A 315 39.92 33.63 -14.69
CA VAL A 315 40.96 34.67 -14.64
C VAL A 315 40.78 35.50 -13.36
N GLY A 316 41.72 35.40 -12.42
CA GLY A 316 41.72 36.14 -11.15
C GLY A 316 41.32 35.32 -9.93
N ALA A 317 40.50 34.28 -10.09
CA ALA A 317 40.17 33.38 -8.98
C ALA A 317 41.42 32.72 -8.37
N GLY A 318 42.44 32.37 -9.17
CA GLY A 318 43.64 31.71 -8.65
C GLY A 318 44.44 32.59 -7.67
N GLU A 319 44.49 33.91 -7.90
CA GLU A 319 45.14 34.85 -6.99
C GLU A 319 44.34 35.02 -5.69
N LYS A 320 43.02 35.20 -5.81
CA LYS A 320 42.12 35.29 -4.65
C LYS A 320 42.09 34.02 -3.81
N LEU A 321 42.13 32.85 -4.45
CA LEU A 321 42.25 31.59 -3.72
C LEU A 321 43.58 31.51 -2.97
N ARG A 322 44.72 31.97 -3.54
CA ARG A 322 46.00 32.00 -2.81
C ARG A 322 45.94 32.94 -1.59
N GLU A 323 45.31 34.11 -1.74
CA GLU A 323 45.10 35.05 -0.61
C GLU A 323 44.28 34.42 0.53
N LEU A 324 43.34 33.54 0.21
CA LEU A 324 42.50 32.84 1.20
C LEU A 324 43.21 31.69 1.93
N SER A 325 44.41 31.26 1.49
CA SER A 325 45.06 30.06 2.05
C SER A 325 45.29 30.13 3.57
N PRO A 326 45.83 31.22 4.14
CA PRO A 326 46.04 31.30 5.59
C PRO A 326 44.73 31.20 6.38
N LEU A 327 43.66 31.80 5.86
CA LEU A 327 42.33 31.75 6.47
C LEU A 327 41.75 30.33 6.44
N LEU A 328 41.89 29.62 5.31
CA LEU A 328 41.38 28.26 5.16
C LEU A 328 42.20 27.21 5.91
N GLU A 329 43.51 27.42 6.10
CA GLU A 329 44.33 26.60 7.00
C GLU A 329 43.84 26.71 8.45
N GLU A 330 43.63 27.93 8.94
CA GLU A 330 43.15 28.16 10.30
C GLU A 330 41.72 27.66 10.50
N MET A 331 40.84 27.85 9.51
CA MET A 331 39.49 27.29 9.52
C MET A 331 39.50 25.76 9.46
N GLY A 332 40.44 25.16 8.71
CA GLY A 332 40.67 23.71 8.70
C GLY A 332 41.08 23.19 10.08
N ARG A 333 41.96 23.91 10.79
CA ARG A 333 42.35 23.60 12.17
C ARG A 333 41.15 23.73 13.13
N ARG A 334 40.35 24.78 13.00
CA ARG A 334 39.12 24.97 13.79
C ARG A 334 38.12 23.84 13.54
N LEU A 335 37.94 23.44 12.28
CA LEU A 335 37.06 22.33 11.90
C LEU A 335 37.55 21.00 12.48
N GLU A 336 38.86 20.75 12.51
CA GLU A 336 39.42 19.55 13.15
C GLU A 336 39.21 19.56 14.67
N ASN A 337 39.38 20.71 15.33
CA ASN A 337 39.07 20.85 16.75
C ASN A 337 37.59 20.55 17.03
N LEU A 338 36.67 21.09 16.21
CA LEU A 338 35.25 20.76 16.30
C LEU A 338 34.99 19.28 16.03
N LEU A 339 35.67 18.64 15.08
CA LEU A 339 35.54 17.19 14.87
C LEU A 339 36.02 16.39 16.09
N GLN A 340 37.06 16.83 16.80
CA GLN A 340 37.49 16.16 18.03
C GLN A 340 36.53 16.41 19.19
N GLU A 341 35.97 17.62 19.31
CA GLU A 341 34.91 17.94 20.27
C GLU A 341 33.64 17.13 19.98
N SER A 342 33.29 16.92 18.71
CA SER A 342 32.11 16.15 18.33
C SER A 342 32.20 14.69 18.75
N LYS A 343 33.41 14.11 18.84
CA LYS A 343 33.60 12.74 19.36
C LYS A 343 33.19 12.56 20.82
N ARG A 344 32.99 13.65 21.56
CA ARG A 344 32.47 13.63 22.93
C ARG A 344 30.94 13.63 22.97
N LEU A 345 30.29 13.91 21.85
CA LEU A 345 28.83 13.85 21.73
C LEU A 345 28.37 12.39 21.62
N ARG A 346 27.07 12.18 21.77
CA ARG A 346 26.46 10.86 21.58
C ARG A 346 26.51 10.42 20.10
N PRO A 347 26.49 9.10 19.81
CA PRO A 347 26.65 8.59 18.44
C PRO A 347 25.63 9.15 17.45
N TYR A 348 24.40 9.41 17.90
CA TYR A 348 23.37 10.03 17.08
C TYR A 348 23.80 11.42 16.59
N LYS A 349 24.13 12.32 17.54
CA LYS A 349 24.63 13.68 17.27
C LYS A 349 25.92 13.63 16.44
N GLN A 350 26.81 12.67 16.70
CA GLN A 350 28.03 12.45 15.91
C GLN A 350 27.74 12.10 14.45
N LYS A 351 26.86 11.13 14.19
CA LYS A 351 26.55 10.68 12.83
C LYS A 351 25.84 11.78 12.01
N GLN A 352 25.02 12.61 12.65
CA GLN A 352 24.43 13.78 12.01
C GLN A 352 25.51 14.77 11.53
N LEU A 353 26.47 15.09 12.42
CA LEU A 353 27.56 16.02 12.14
C LEU A 353 28.64 15.46 11.21
N ALA A 354 28.86 14.14 11.20
CA ALA A 354 29.86 13.47 10.36
C ALA A 354 29.73 13.87 8.89
N SER A 355 28.48 14.03 8.49
CA SER A 355 28.09 14.43 7.16
C SER A 355 28.63 15.85 6.83
N PHE A 356 28.46 16.82 7.73
CA PHE A 356 28.99 18.20 7.60
C PHE A 356 30.52 18.23 7.54
N PHE A 357 31.17 17.51 8.45
CA PHE A 357 32.62 17.43 8.49
C PHE A 357 33.19 16.83 7.20
N SER A 358 32.62 15.73 6.71
CA SER A 358 33.07 15.09 5.47
C SER A 358 32.96 16.02 4.27
N ALA A 359 31.80 16.64 4.03
CA ALA A 359 31.64 17.50 2.85
C ALA A 359 32.53 18.76 2.91
N THR A 360 32.73 19.31 4.11
CA THR A 360 33.61 20.48 4.29
C THR A 360 35.08 20.09 4.14
N LYS A 361 35.49 18.92 4.64
CA LYS A 361 36.83 18.37 4.39
C LYS A 361 37.07 18.09 2.91
N ASP A 362 36.10 17.53 2.20
CA ASP A 362 36.19 17.32 0.76
C ASP A 362 36.44 18.64 0.03
N LEU A 363 35.71 19.70 0.38
CA LEU A 363 35.90 21.05 -0.15
C LEU A 363 37.32 21.59 0.13
N ILE A 364 37.78 21.53 1.39
CA ILE A 364 39.11 22.02 1.78
C ILE A 364 40.22 21.26 1.05
N ASN A 365 40.12 19.93 1.01
CA ASN A 365 41.10 19.08 0.33
C ASN A 365 41.16 19.38 -1.17
N PHE A 366 40.00 19.51 -1.81
CA PHE A 366 39.92 19.85 -3.23
C PHE A 366 40.43 21.26 -3.51
N TYR A 367 40.17 22.21 -2.61
CA TYR A 367 40.72 23.58 -2.68
C TYR A 367 42.26 23.57 -2.65
N PHE A 368 42.90 22.88 -1.70
CA PHE A 368 44.37 22.83 -1.65
C PHE A 368 44.98 22.05 -2.82
N SER A 369 44.31 20.99 -3.28
CA SER A 369 44.69 20.30 -4.52
C SER A 369 44.65 21.22 -5.72
N THR A 370 43.65 22.11 -5.79
CA THR A 370 43.50 23.10 -6.86
C THR A 370 44.61 24.15 -6.78
N LEU A 371 44.95 24.65 -5.59
CA LEU A 371 46.07 25.58 -5.42
C LEU A 371 47.41 25.00 -5.89
N GLY A 372 47.65 23.72 -5.64
CA GLY A 372 48.86 23.02 -6.08
C GLY A 372 49.00 22.90 -7.60
N THR A 373 47.90 22.99 -8.36
CA THR A 373 47.89 22.88 -9.82
C THR A 373 47.89 24.23 -10.55
N ILE A 374 47.64 25.35 -9.86
CA ILE A 374 47.60 26.70 -10.45
C ILE A 374 49.03 27.24 -10.65
N GLY A 375 49.59 26.98 -11.84
CA GLY A 375 50.93 27.43 -12.23
C GLY A 375 51.06 28.90 -12.67
N GLY A 376 49.96 29.66 -12.81
CA GLY A 376 50.00 31.02 -13.41
C GLY A 376 48.88 31.99 -13.04
N GLY A 377 48.07 31.69 -12.01
CA GLY A 377 46.94 32.54 -11.58
C GLY A 377 45.61 32.25 -12.28
N GLU A 378 45.62 31.48 -13.37
CA GLU A 378 44.43 30.99 -14.06
C GLU A 378 44.05 29.58 -13.59
N ILE A 379 42.74 29.36 -13.41
CA ILE A 379 42.16 28.06 -13.03
C ILE A 379 41.51 27.44 -14.26
N GLY A 380 41.73 26.14 -14.50
CA GLY A 380 41.03 25.42 -15.54
C GLY A 380 39.50 25.40 -15.31
N ASN A 381 38.71 25.57 -16.37
CA ASN A 381 37.24 25.65 -16.27
C ASN A 381 36.60 24.46 -15.53
N GLU A 382 37.07 23.24 -15.79
CA GLU A 382 36.56 22.05 -15.09
C GLU A 382 36.84 22.09 -13.59
N THR A 383 38.05 22.51 -13.20
CA THR A 383 38.44 22.64 -11.79
C THR A 383 37.65 23.74 -11.08
N LEU A 384 37.43 24.88 -11.75
CA LEU A 384 36.59 25.97 -11.25
C LEU A 384 35.15 25.48 -10.97
N ALA A 385 34.59 24.72 -11.90
CA ALA A 385 33.24 24.18 -11.80
C ALA A 385 33.09 23.11 -10.71
N GLN A 386 34.08 22.21 -10.58
CA GLN A 386 34.11 21.23 -9.51
C GLN A 386 34.20 21.91 -8.14
N LEU A 387 35.06 22.93 -7.98
CA LEU A 387 35.21 23.66 -6.72
C LEU A 387 33.92 24.41 -6.34
N ASN A 388 33.24 25.04 -7.32
CA ASN A 388 31.90 25.60 -7.13
C ASN A 388 30.88 24.54 -6.70
N GLY A 389 30.93 23.34 -7.28
CA GLY A 389 30.09 22.21 -6.90
C GLY A 389 30.28 21.79 -5.43
N TYR A 390 31.52 21.69 -4.96
CA TYR A 390 31.81 21.38 -3.56
C TYR A 390 31.33 22.48 -2.61
N ALA A 391 31.53 23.76 -2.94
CA ALA A 391 31.09 24.89 -2.11
C ALA A 391 29.55 24.98 -2.01
N ASN A 392 28.85 24.76 -3.12
CA ASN A 392 27.39 24.71 -3.15
C ASN A 392 26.84 23.51 -2.37
N LYS A 393 27.49 22.34 -2.45
CA LYS A 393 27.09 21.14 -1.68
C LYS A 393 27.11 21.39 -0.17
N VAL A 394 28.09 22.14 0.34
CA VAL A 394 28.17 22.51 1.77
C VAL A 394 27.07 23.52 2.12
N SER A 395 26.87 24.54 1.28
CA SER A 395 25.89 25.62 1.52
C SER A 395 24.43 25.15 1.49
N LEU A 396 24.09 24.20 0.60
CA LEU A 396 22.72 23.71 0.39
C LEU A 396 22.25 22.66 1.42
N ARG A 397 23.13 22.21 2.32
CA ARG A 397 22.85 21.07 3.20
C ARG A 397 21.72 21.31 4.23
N LYS A 398 21.51 22.55 4.66
CA LYS A 398 20.40 22.92 5.56
C LYS A 398 19.03 22.68 4.92
N ASN A 399 18.92 22.72 3.59
CA ASN A 399 17.68 22.36 2.90
C ASN A 399 17.44 20.85 2.95
N LEU A 400 18.50 20.03 2.96
CA LEU A 400 18.41 18.59 3.19
C LEU A 400 17.95 18.28 4.63
N GLU A 401 18.46 18.98 5.64
CA GLU A 401 18.00 18.81 7.03
C GLU A 401 16.57 19.32 7.24
N LYS A 402 16.20 20.48 6.68
CA LYS A 402 14.82 20.98 6.67
C LYS A 402 13.88 20.00 5.98
N LYS A 403 14.34 19.33 4.92
CA LYS A 403 13.59 18.31 4.21
C LYS A 403 13.51 17.00 4.98
N ILE A 404 14.58 16.56 5.66
CA ILE A 404 14.50 15.40 6.54
C ILE A 404 13.58 15.70 7.73
N ALA A 405 13.59 16.92 8.28
CA ALA A 405 12.64 17.33 9.31
C ALA A 405 11.19 17.37 8.79
N LYS A 406 10.99 17.87 7.56
CA LYS A 406 9.68 17.91 6.89
C LYS A 406 9.18 16.54 6.41
N GLU A 407 10.08 15.61 6.08
CA GLU A 407 9.81 14.24 5.64
C GLU A 407 9.71 13.25 6.81
N ALA A 408 10.41 13.49 7.93
CA ALA A 408 10.41 12.66 9.14
C ALA A 408 9.17 12.84 10.02
N GLY A 409 8.38 13.89 9.80
CA GLY A 409 7.17 14.16 10.58
C GLY A 409 7.45 14.56 12.04
N PRO A 410 6.45 14.45 12.93
CA PRO A 410 6.50 15.00 14.30
C PRO A 410 7.47 14.28 15.25
N ASN A 411 8.09 13.17 14.83
CA ASN A 411 8.91 12.32 15.70
C ASN A 411 10.36 12.81 15.84
N LEU A 412 10.84 13.72 14.98
CA LEU A 412 12.20 14.24 15.04
C LEU A 412 12.45 15.11 16.30
N PRO A 413 11.58 16.08 16.65
CA PRO A 413 11.69 16.81 17.92
C PRO A 413 11.71 15.91 19.16
N LEU A 414 10.92 14.82 19.14
CA LEU A 414 10.87 13.86 20.26
C LEU A 414 12.21 13.17 20.49
N LEU A 415 12.95 12.88 19.42
CA LEU A 415 14.26 12.24 19.51
C LEU A 415 15.31 13.19 20.08
N PHE A 416 15.28 14.47 19.71
CA PHE A 416 16.16 15.48 20.32
C PHE A 416 15.84 15.70 21.79
N LEU A 417 14.56 15.82 22.14
CA LEU A 417 14.12 15.94 23.51
C LEU A 417 14.55 14.72 24.35
N ALA A 418 14.50 13.52 23.79
CA ALA A 418 15.00 12.32 24.45
C ALA A 418 16.52 12.36 24.67
N ASP A 419 17.31 12.89 23.75
CA ASP A 419 18.76 13.09 23.92
C ASP A 419 19.07 14.09 25.04
N ASP A 420 18.40 15.23 25.04
CA ASP A 420 18.63 16.28 26.04
C ASP A 420 18.21 15.81 27.44
N GLN A 421 17.06 15.14 27.56
CA GLN A 421 16.65 14.48 28.81
C GLN A 421 17.64 13.43 29.28
N THR A 422 18.27 12.70 28.36
CA THR A 422 19.27 11.71 28.73
C THR A 422 20.54 12.38 29.27
N GLU A 423 20.98 13.49 28.66
CA GLU A 423 22.12 14.28 29.15
C GLU A 423 21.85 14.86 30.55
N GLU A 424 20.64 15.36 30.80
CA GLU A 424 20.22 15.82 32.13
C GLU A 424 20.28 14.69 33.16
N LEU A 425 19.70 13.52 32.84
CA LEU A 425 19.67 12.37 33.74
C LEU A 425 21.05 11.80 34.06
N MET A 426 22.03 11.91 33.16
CA MET A 426 23.39 11.45 33.42
C MET A 426 24.03 12.11 34.64
N HIS A 427 23.68 13.36 34.93
CA HIS A 427 24.20 14.09 36.08
C HIS A 427 23.72 13.52 37.42
N ASP A 428 22.59 12.81 37.42
CA ASP A 428 22.01 12.19 38.62
C ASP A 428 22.62 10.82 38.95
N PHE A 429 23.47 10.27 38.07
CA PHE A 429 23.98 8.90 38.21
C PHE A 429 25.45 8.86 38.60
N GLU A 430 25.72 8.66 39.89
CA GLU A 430 27.08 8.38 40.37
C GLU A 430 27.39 6.88 40.38
N ARG A 431 28.45 6.48 39.65
CA ARG A 431 28.86 5.07 39.54
C ARG A 431 29.08 4.40 40.89
N LYS A 432 29.71 5.09 41.84
CA LYS A 432 30.04 4.53 43.16
C LYS A 432 28.77 4.17 43.94
N GLU A 433 27.80 5.07 43.96
CA GLU A 433 26.51 4.86 44.63
C GLU A 433 25.72 3.70 44.01
N LEU A 434 25.73 3.60 42.67
CA LEU A 434 25.05 2.50 41.97
C LEU A 434 25.68 1.13 42.26
N VAL A 435 27.01 1.05 42.34
CA VAL A 435 27.71 -0.21 42.68
C VAL A 435 27.43 -0.63 44.11
N GLU A 436 27.35 0.32 45.05
CA GLU A 436 26.99 0.04 46.44
C GLU A 436 25.52 -0.42 46.57
N LYS A 437 24.62 0.20 45.81
CA LYS A 437 23.19 -0.13 45.80
C LYS A 437 22.91 -1.50 45.15
N TYR A 438 23.69 -1.88 44.13
CA TYR A 438 23.49 -3.10 43.35
C TYR A 438 24.77 -3.95 43.31
N PRO A 439 25.09 -4.73 44.35
CA PRO A 439 26.33 -5.51 44.41
C PRO A 439 26.42 -6.60 43.32
N ASP A 440 25.29 -7.14 42.87
CA ASP A 440 25.21 -8.21 41.86
C ASP A 440 25.02 -7.69 40.41
N PHE A 441 25.38 -6.43 40.13
CA PHE A 441 25.14 -5.76 38.84
C PHE A 441 25.75 -6.45 37.61
N GLN A 442 26.68 -7.38 37.80
CA GLN A 442 27.32 -8.14 36.72
C GLN A 442 26.44 -9.27 36.16
N ARG A 443 25.38 -9.67 36.87
CA ARG A 443 24.54 -10.82 36.51
C ARG A 443 23.87 -10.69 35.14
N GLN A 444 23.56 -9.47 34.70
CA GLN A 444 22.88 -9.19 33.43
C GLN A 444 23.82 -9.18 32.21
N GLY A 445 25.12 -9.43 32.43
CA GLY A 445 26.12 -9.46 31.37
C GLY A 445 26.62 -8.08 30.96
N THR A 446 27.39 -8.06 29.87
CA THR A 446 28.03 -6.86 29.32
C THR A 446 27.73 -6.77 27.83
N CYS A 447 27.76 -5.56 27.28
CA CYS A 447 27.77 -5.38 25.83
C CYS A 447 28.94 -6.15 25.20
N ILE A 448 28.64 -7.04 24.25
CA ILE A 448 29.66 -7.89 23.60
C ILE A 448 30.72 -7.10 22.83
N LEU A 449 30.37 -5.89 22.37
CA LEU A 449 31.25 -5.04 21.55
C LEU A 449 32.02 -4.02 22.39
N SER A 450 31.35 -3.30 23.30
CA SER A 450 31.97 -2.23 24.10
C SER A 450 32.48 -2.69 25.47
N GLY A 451 32.05 -3.86 25.96
CA GLY A 451 32.40 -4.38 27.29
C GLY A 451 31.69 -3.69 28.46
N LYS A 452 30.83 -2.70 28.21
CA LYS A 452 30.08 -1.99 29.26
C LYS A 452 29.04 -2.92 29.92
N ASN A 453 28.98 -2.93 31.25
CA ASN A 453 27.80 -3.43 31.98
C ASN A 453 26.72 -2.34 32.05
N TRP A 454 25.58 -2.61 32.69
CA TRP A 454 24.46 -1.67 32.72
C TRP A 454 24.75 -0.40 33.54
N ILE A 455 25.59 -0.46 34.59
CA ILE A 455 26.00 0.73 35.36
C ILE A 455 26.89 1.63 34.50
N ASP A 456 27.88 1.03 33.83
CA ASP A 456 28.77 1.77 32.92
C ASP A 456 27.98 2.36 31.74
N ALA A 457 26.94 1.67 31.26
CA ALA A 457 26.03 2.18 30.25
C ALA A 457 25.29 3.43 30.76
N VAL A 458 24.58 3.33 31.87
CA VAL A 458 23.75 4.42 32.43
C VAL A 458 24.57 5.66 32.80
N THR A 459 25.77 5.46 33.35
CA THR A 459 26.69 6.57 33.67
C THR A 459 27.28 7.26 32.43
N SER A 460 27.20 6.62 31.26
CA SER A 460 27.42 7.25 29.95
C SER A 460 26.11 7.66 29.25
N GLY A 461 24.97 7.53 29.94
CA GLY A 461 23.60 7.71 29.45
C GLY A 461 23.27 6.85 28.23
N ASP A 462 23.79 5.64 28.22
CA ASP A 462 23.49 4.57 27.27
C ASP A 462 22.67 3.49 28.01
N CYS A 463 22.10 2.53 27.30
CA CYS A 463 21.36 1.43 27.89
C CYS A 463 21.70 0.09 27.23
N LEU A 464 21.79 -0.98 28.01
CA LEU A 464 21.84 -2.34 27.47
C LEU A 464 20.52 -2.74 26.79
N CYS A 465 20.65 -3.37 25.63
CA CYS A 465 19.57 -3.90 24.83
C CYS A 465 19.75 -5.41 24.60
N LEU A 466 18.63 -6.11 24.48
CA LEU A 466 18.60 -7.50 24.04
C LEU A 466 18.51 -7.55 22.51
N THR A 467 19.36 -8.38 21.90
CA THR A 467 19.37 -8.56 20.44
C THR A 467 18.48 -9.71 19.99
N PHE A 468 17.87 -9.56 18.81
CA PHE A 468 17.05 -10.60 18.19
C PHE A 468 17.03 -10.42 16.67
N SER A 469 16.38 -11.37 15.98
CA SER A 469 16.24 -11.35 14.54
C SER A 469 14.78 -11.20 14.11
N VAL A 470 14.54 -10.31 13.16
CA VAL A 470 13.23 -10.08 12.56
C VAL A 470 13.26 -10.23 11.04
N GLU A 471 12.17 -10.77 10.51
CA GLU A 471 11.84 -10.74 9.08
C GLU A 471 10.83 -9.62 8.84
N ARG A 472 11.14 -8.72 7.89
CA ARG A 472 10.34 -7.54 7.56
C ARG A 472 9.73 -7.66 6.16
N PRO A 473 8.49 -7.20 5.93
CA PRO A 473 7.90 -7.16 4.60
C PRO A 473 8.54 -6.05 3.75
N GLN A 474 8.42 -6.15 2.42
CA GLN A 474 9.04 -5.18 1.50
C GLN A 474 8.46 -3.76 1.61
N ASN A 475 7.18 -3.63 1.97
CA ASN A 475 6.45 -2.37 2.01
C ASN A 475 6.61 -1.55 3.30
N LEU A 476 7.23 -2.10 4.36
CA LEU A 476 7.63 -1.39 5.61
C LEU A 476 6.62 -0.32 6.11
N GLU A 477 5.32 -0.65 6.15
CA GLU A 477 4.21 0.28 6.43
C GLU A 477 4.06 0.65 7.93
N GLY A 478 4.89 0.06 8.79
CA GLY A 478 4.95 0.36 10.22
C GLY A 478 3.90 -0.33 11.07
N ASN A 479 3.20 -1.33 10.54
CA ASN A 479 2.31 -2.21 11.29
C ASN A 479 3.15 -3.31 11.98
N PRO A 480 3.13 -3.41 13.33
CA PRO A 480 3.89 -4.43 14.07
C PRO A 480 3.53 -5.87 13.68
N LEU A 481 2.25 -6.11 13.36
CA LEU A 481 1.73 -7.46 13.13
C LEU A 481 2.23 -8.10 11.83
N ASP A 482 2.79 -7.30 10.93
CA ASP A 482 3.40 -7.79 9.68
C ASP A 482 4.85 -8.24 9.88
N ILE A 483 5.42 -8.02 11.06
CA ILE A 483 6.79 -8.39 11.41
C ILE A 483 6.81 -9.78 12.05
N LYS A 484 7.80 -10.59 11.67
CA LYS A 484 8.01 -11.91 12.26
C LYS A 484 9.33 -11.96 13.01
N ILE A 485 9.26 -12.17 14.32
CA ILE A 485 10.44 -12.42 15.16
C ILE A 485 10.87 -13.88 14.97
N THR A 486 12.06 -14.09 14.39
CA THR A 486 12.53 -15.43 14.01
C THR A 486 13.29 -16.11 15.14
N ASN A 487 14.15 -15.37 15.85
CA ASN A 487 14.93 -15.89 16.97
C ASN A 487 15.21 -14.80 18.02
N ILE A 488 15.49 -15.20 19.25
CA ILE A 488 15.94 -14.34 20.35
C ILE A 488 17.34 -14.78 20.73
N SER A 489 18.29 -13.83 20.78
CA SER A 489 19.67 -14.10 21.16
C SER A 489 19.88 -13.84 22.66
N SER A 490 20.86 -14.51 23.27
CA SER A 490 21.38 -14.14 24.59
C SER A 490 22.43 -13.01 24.51
N THR A 491 22.74 -12.54 23.31
CA THR A 491 23.70 -11.45 23.08
C THR A 491 23.12 -10.12 23.52
N ILE A 492 23.88 -9.42 24.36
CA ILE A 492 23.59 -8.08 24.84
C ILE A 492 24.46 -7.07 24.09
N ILE A 493 23.85 -6.02 23.58
CA ILE A 493 24.54 -4.89 22.95
C ILE A 493 23.99 -3.59 23.56
N SER A 494 24.83 -2.60 23.81
CA SER A 494 24.33 -1.29 24.26
C SER A 494 23.76 -0.50 23.07
N HIS A 495 22.72 0.30 23.31
CA HIS A 495 22.01 1.07 22.29
C HIS A 495 22.97 1.85 21.39
N ASP A 496 23.90 2.59 22.00
CA ASP A 496 24.86 3.41 21.26
C ASP A 496 25.80 2.56 20.39
N THR A 497 26.28 1.43 20.93
CA THR A 497 27.13 0.51 20.17
C THR A 497 26.37 -0.19 19.05
N PHE A 498 25.08 -0.49 19.24
CA PHE A 498 24.24 -1.01 18.16
C PHE A 498 24.15 -0.03 17.01
N LEU A 499 23.82 1.24 17.28
CA LEU A 499 23.73 2.30 16.28
C LEU A 499 25.03 2.49 15.50
N GLU A 500 26.19 2.32 16.14
CA GLU A 500 27.51 2.45 15.49
C GLU A 500 27.92 1.20 14.71
N SER A 501 27.37 0.03 15.06
CA SER A 501 27.76 -1.24 14.47
C SER A 501 27.26 -1.41 13.03
N PRO A 502 27.88 -2.32 12.25
CA PRO A 502 27.36 -2.74 10.96
C PRO A 502 25.99 -3.44 10.98
N LEU A 503 25.45 -3.74 12.17
CA LEU A 503 24.09 -4.29 12.34
C LEU A 503 23.00 -3.24 12.14
N PHE A 504 23.34 -1.96 12.35
CA PHE A 504 22.42 -0.85 12.17
C PHE A 504 22.43 -0.36 10.72
N GLU A 505 21.27 -0.44 10.09
CA GLU A 505 21.08 -0.06 8.68
C GLU A 505 20.02 1.02 8.52
N THR A 506 20.00 1.67 7.37
CA THR A 506 19.16 2.87 7.16
C THR A 506 18.58 2.89 5.76
N LYS A 507 17.34 3.35 5.62
CA LYS A 507 16.78 3.70 4.30
C LYS A 507 17.61 4.84 3.68
N ALA A 508 17.68 4.88 2.35
CA ALA A 508 18.43 5.94 1.68
C ALA A 508 17.72 7.28 1.92
N GLY A 509 18.43 8.26 2.50
CA GLY A 509 17.88 9.59 2.83
C GLY A 509 17.67 9.88 4.32
N GLN A 510 18.08 9.01 5.24
CA GLN A 510 17.94 9.24 6.69
C GLN A 510 19.01 10.17 7.29
N LEU A 511 18.67 10.84 8.42
CA LEU A 511 19.57 11.68 9.25
C LEU A 511 20.83 10.94 9.70
N ILE A 512 20.70 9.63 9.95
CA ILE A 512 21.80 8.73 10.27
C ILE A 512 22.15 7.96 8.98
N GLN A 513 23.41 7.96 8.57
CA GLN A 513 23.87 7.13 7.47
C GLN A 513 24.39 5.79 8.02
N GLY A 514 23.84 4.69 7.52
CA GLY A 514 24.29 3.32 7.77
C GLY A 514 24.52 2.53 6.46
N PRO A 515 25.31 1.45 6.49
CA PRO A 515 25.49 0.58 5.32
C PRO A 515 24.17 -0.11 4.96
N ARG A 516 23.87 -0.26 3.65
CA ARG A 516 22.82 -1.20 3.19
C ARG A 516 23.42 -2.59 3.14
N SER A 517 23.24 -3.35 4.21
CA SER A 517 23.80 -4.71 4.35
C SER A 517 22.91 -5.81 3.76
N TYR A 518 21.62 -5.55 3.46
CA TYR A 518 20.73 -6.52 2.83
C TYR A 518 19.64 -5.90 1.92
N GLN A 519 18.98 -6.75 1.10
CA GLN A 519 17.82 -6.38 0.29
C GLN A 519 16.53 -6.85 0.96
N HIS A 520 15.52 -5.98 1.08
CA HIS A 520 14.24 -6.33 1.72
C HIS A 520 13.58 -7.55 1.07
N GLY A 521 13.17 -8.51 1.90
CA GLY A 521 12.62 -9.80 1.45
C GLY A 521 13.66 -10.91 1.23
N GLN A 522 14.95 -10.68 1.50
CA GLN A 522 15.98 -11.72 1.60
C GLN A 522 16.28 -12.06 3.06
N PRO A 523 16.74 -13.31 3.36
CA PRO A 523 17.12 -13.70 4.70
C PRO A 523 18.28 -12.85 5.23
N THR A 524 18.22 -12.51 6.52
CA THR A 524 19.22 -11.66 7.18
C THR A 524 20.57 -12.39 7.24
N PRO A 525 21.68 -11.74 6.86
CA PRO A 525 23.01 -12.34 6.97
C PRO A 525 23.37 -12.60 8.44
N SER A 526 24.24 -13.58 8.67
CA SER A 526 24.77 -13.87 10.01
C SER A 526 25.57 -12.69 10.54
N ALA A 527 25.39 -12.33 11.82
CA ALA A 527 26.01 -11.16 12.43
C ALA A 527 27.56 -11.21 12.37
N HIS A 528 28.13 -12.41 12.53
CA HIS A 528 29.57 -12.65 12.37
C HIS A 528 30.14 -12.25 11.00
N THR A 529 29.32 -12.29 9.94
CA THR A 529 29.76 -11.87 8.59
C THR A 529 29.92 -10.35 8.47
N LEU A 530 29.30 -9.60 9.38
CA LEU A 530 29.34 -8.15 9.45
C LEU A 530 30.39 -7.67 10.47
N ASP A 531 30.50 -8.32 11.62
CA ASP A 531 31.56 -8.11 12.61
C ASP A 531 32.02 -9.45 13.21
N PRO A 532 33.31 -9.85 13.08
CA PRO A 532 33.82 -11.12 13.59
C PRO A 532 33.67 -11.34 15.10
N LYS A 533 33.46 -10.28 15.91
CA LYS A 533 33.22 -10.38 17.36
C LYS A 533 31.80 -10.81 17.71
N LEU A 534 30.89 -10.82 16.74
CA LEU A 534 29.48 -11.17 16.91
C LEU A 534 29.25 -12.68 16.69
N PRO A 535 28.14 -13.23 17.23
CA PRO A 535 27.80 -14.63 17.08
C PRO A 535 27.45 -14.99 15.62
N HIS A 536 27.48 -16.30 15.32
CA HIS A 536 27.15 -16.85 14.00
C HIS A 536 25.65 -16.87 13.68
N GLU A 537 24.80 -16.23 14.47
CA GLU A 537 23.36 -16.10 14.24
C GLU A 537 23.00 -14.76 13.59
N PRO A 538 21.87 -14.66 12.87
CA PRO A 538 21.41 -13.38 12.34
C PRO A 538 20.99 -12.45 13.48
N LEU A 539 21.44 -11.19 13.47
CA LEU A 539 21.04 -10.14 14.40
C LEU A 539 20.74 -8.86 13.60
N ASN A 540 19.55 -8.29 13.73
CA ASN A 540 19.16 -7.08 13.00
C ASN A 540 18.13 -6.20 13.73
N ALA A 541 17.86 -6.50 15.01
CA ALA A 541 16.90 -5.80 15.85
C ALA A 541 17.34 -5.81 17.31
N VAL A 542 16.93 -4.79 18.07
CA VAL A 542 17.27 -4.63 19.49
C VAL A 542 16.16 -3.99 20.30
N ILE A 543 15.97 -4.44 21.54
CA ILE A 543 15.03 -3.81 22.48
C ILE A 543 15.76 -3.34 23.73
N PRO A 544 15.62 -2.06 24.14
CA PRO A 544 16.11 -1.58 25.42
C PRO A 544 15.50 -2.37 26.58
N LEU A 545 16.34 -2.83 27.51
CA LEU A 545 15.93 -3.68 28.61
C LEU A 545 15.47 -2.87 29.84
N PHE A 546 14.62 -3.49 30.66
CA PHE A 546 14.49 -3.11 32.06
C PHE A 546 15.44 -3.97 32.91
N ILE A 547 16.44 -3.33 33.53
CA ILE A 547 17.36 -4.00 34.48
C ILE A 547 17.19 -3.44 35.90
N SER A 548 17.05 -2.13 36.01
CA SER A 548 16.85 -1.39 37.26
C SER A 548 16.06 -0.11 36.98
N PRO A 549 15.48 0.55 38.00
CA PRO A 549 14.79 1.83 37.81
C PRO A 549 15.69 2.90 37.17
N GLU A 550 16.97 2.97 37.55
CA GLU A 550 17.93 3.91 36.99
C GLU A 550 18.27 3.61 35.54
N HIS A 551 18.46 2.33 35.21
CA HIS A 551 18.66 1.90 33.83
C HIS A 551 17.42 2.17 32.97
N TRP A 552 16.22 1.97 33.51
CA TRP A 552 14.97 2.22 32.81
C TRP A 552 14.74 3.69 32.44
N LYS A 553 15.16 4.63 33.31
CA LYS A 553 15.08 6.08 33.01
C LYS A 553 15.75 6.42 31.67
N ILE A 554 16.85 5.75 31.34
CA ILE A 554 17.52 5.90 30.04
C ILE A 554 16.90 5.01 28.97
N ALA A 555 16.68 3.73 29.26
CA ALA A 555 16.16 2.76 28.29
C ALA A 555 14.80 3.18 27.71
N LYS A 556 13.90 3.73 28.54
CA LYS A 556 12.59 4.24 28.14
C LYS A 556 12.68 5.33 27.08
N LEU A 557 13.65 6.23 27.20
CA LEU A 557 13.86 7.32 26.23
C LEU A 557 14.30 6.81 24.86
N ARG A 558 14.86 5.59 24.79
CA ARG A 558 15.32 4.94 23.54
C ARG A 558 14.32 3.95 22.96
N LEU A 559 13.33 3.54 23.75
CA LEU A 559 12.39 2.49 23.38
C LEU A 559 11.63 2.82 22.09
N ASN A 560 11.03 4.00 22.01
CA ASN A 560 10.21 4.38 20.85
C ASN A 560 11.01 4.38 19.53
N SER A 561 12.23 4.94 19.55
CA SER A 561 13.10 4.95 18.37
C SER A 561 13.54 3.55 17.95
N MET A 562 13.77 2.66 18.92
CA MET A 562 14.20 1.29 18.60
C MET A 562 13.04 0.43 18.11
N LEU A 563 11.84 0.57 18.68
CA LEU A 563 10.64 -0.09 18.15
C LEU A 563 10.33 0.35 16.72
N ALA A 564 10.45 1.66 16.46
CA ALA A 564 10.30 2.22 15.12
C ALA A 564 11.30 1.61 14.14
N TYR A 565 12.58 1.56 14.53
CA TYR A 565 13.65 0.95 13.75
C TYR A 565 13.39 -0.54 13.49
N ASP A 566 13.05 -1.30 14.52
CA ASP A 566 12.85 -2.74 14.41
C ASP A 566 11.75 -3.11 13.42
N ILE A 567 10.74 -2.24 13.26
CA ILE A 567 9.60 -2.46 12.36
C ILE A 567 9.84 -1.84 10.98
N THR A 568 10.38 -0.62 10.91
CA THR A 568 10.38 0.20 9.67
C THR A 568 11.77 0.44 9.08
N VAL A 569 12.83 0.04 9.77
CA VAL A 569 14.22 0.42 9.49
C VAL A 569 14.37 1.96 9.50
N ASP A 570 13.57 2.60 10.36
CA ASP A 570 13.56 4.05 10.54
C ASP A 570 13.30 4.40 12.01
N VAL A 571 14.26 5.04 12.65
CA VAL A 571 14.15 5.48 14.06
C VAL A 571 13.08 6.55 14.26
N LEU A 572 12.63 7.20 13.17
CA LEU A 572 11.58 8.23 13.18
C LEU A 572 10.22 7.65 12.79
N GLY A 573 10.14 6.37 12.40
CA GLY A 573 8.92 5.68 12.00
C GLY A 573 7.98 5.28 13.16
N PHE A 574 8.12 5.89 14.34
CA PHE A 574 7.39 5.49 15.53
C PHE A 574 5.89 5.79 15.41
N LYS A 575 5.07 4.80 15.77
CA LYS A 575 3.62 4.93 15.93
C LYS A 575 3.22 4.37 17.30
N PRO A 576 2.27 4.99 18.04
CA PRO A 576 1.88 4.54 19.38
C PRO A 576 1.49 3.06 19.47
N ASP A 577 0.78 2.54 18.45
CA ASP A 577 0.36 1.14 18.41
C ASP A 577 1.55 0.15 18.43
N GLN A 578 2.73 0.57 17.97
CA GLN A 578 3.93 -0.27 17.99
C GLN A 578 4.32 -0.68 19.41
N LEU A 579 4.17 0.23 20.36
CA LEU A 579 4.42 -0.02 21.77
C LEU A 579 3.41 -0.99 22.39
N LEU A 580 2.19 -1.05 21.85
CA LEU A 580 1.11 -1.90 22.36
C LEU A 580 1.23 -3.35 21.89
N TYR A 581 1.84 -3.61 20.74
CA TYR A 581 1.92 -4.95 20.16
C TYR A 581 3.33 -5.55 20.19
N PHE A 582 4.34 -4.80 19.74
CA PHE A 582 5.65 -5.38 19.43
C PHE A 582 6.41 -5.96 20.64
N PRO A 583 6.45 -5.30 21.82
CA PRO A 583 7.10 -5.88 23.01
C PRO A 583 6.47 -7.22 23.41
N PHE A 584 5.15 -7.31 23.33
CA PHE A 584 4.42 -8.53 23.68
C PHE A 584 4.58 -9.63 22.62
N MET A 585 4.85 -9.30 21.36
CA MET A 585 5.26 -10.28 20.35
C MET A 585 6.61 -10.92 20.71
N LEU A 586 7.55 -10.13 21.21
CA LEU A 586 8.84 -10.66 21.68
C LEU A 586 8.66 -11.58 22.88
N LEU A 587 7.77 -11.24 23.81
CA LEU A 587 7.39 -12.12 24.92
C LEU A 587 6.76 -13.42 24.43
N CYS A 588 5.81 -13.38 23.48
CA CYS A 588 5.26 -14.59 22.85
C CYS A 588 6.36 -15.48 22.28
N LYS A 589 7.32 -14.88 21.56
CA LYS A 589 8.42 -15.63 20.95
C LYS A 589 9.31 -16.30 22.00
N SER A 590 9.49 -15.67 23.16
CA SER A 590 10.25 -16.24 24.27
C SER A 590 9.61 -17.51 24.85
N PHE A 591 8.27 -17.64 24.82
CA PHE A 591 7.56 -18.86 25.19
C PHE A 591 7.60 -19.93 24.09
N GLU A 592 7.70 -19.53 22.82
CA GLU A 592 7.83 -20.50 21.72
C GLU A 592 9.21 -21.19 21.70
N LEU A 593 10.26 -20.45 22.08
CA LEU A 593 11.63 -20.95 22.13
C LEU A 593 11.84 -21.82 23.37
N ASN A 594 11.47 -23.11 23.29
CA ASN A 594 11.73 -24.09 24.36
C ASN A 594 13.20 -24.11 24.84
N LEU A 595 13.43 -24.40 26.13
CA LEU A 595 14.77 -24.68 26.65
C LEU A 595 15.46 -25.81 25.85
N PRO A 596 16.77 -25.70 25.53
CA PRO A 596 17.73 -24.69 25.98
C PRO A 596 17.88 -23.49 25.03
N LYS A 597 17.00 -23.30 24.04
CA LYS A 597 17.18 -22.28 22.99
C LYS A 597 17.16 -20.84 23.52
N ILE A 598 16.45 -20.60 24.62
CA ILE A 598 16.48 -19.36 25.38
C ILE A 598 16.88 -19.69 26.82
N SER A 599 17.65 -18.83 27.49
CA SER A 599 17.93 -19.04 28.92
C SER A 599 16.78 -18.54 29.79
N PRO A 600 16.55 -19.13 30.98
CA PRO A 600 15.58 -18.62 31.95
C PRO A 600 15.82 -17.15 32.31
N GLU A 601 17.09 -16.72 32.36
CA GLU A 601 17.47 -15.34 32.64
C GLU A 601 17.01 -14.39 31.52
N THR A 602 17.21 -14.77 30.26
CA THR A 602 16.76 -13.95 29.12
C THR A 602 15.24 -13.85 29.07
N HIS A 603 14.52 -14.96 29.31
CA HIS A 603 13.07 -14.94 29.40
C HIS A 603 12.59 -14.00 30.52
N SER A 604 13.19 -14.08 31.72
CA SER A 604 12.87 -13.21 32.85
C SER A 604 13.14 -11.73 32.54
N LEU A 605 14.21 -11.41 31.80
CA LEU A 605 14.52 -10.04 31.39
C LEU A 605 13.48 -9.49 30.42
N ILE A 606 13.04 -10.29 29.43
CA ILE A 606 11.98 -9.90 28.50
C ILE A 606 10.67 -9.68 29.26
N GLN A 607 10.31 -10.58 30.18
CA GLN A 607 9.10 -10.48 30.98
C GLN A 607 9.10 -9.19 31.81
N GLU A 608 10.18 -8.89 32.54
CA GLU A 608 10.24 -7.68 33.37
C GLU A 608 10.25 -6.41 32.51
N THR A 609 10.91 -6.45 31.35
CA THR A 609 10.86 -5.34 30.38
C THR A 609 9.43 -5.10 29.89
N CYS A 610 8.70 -6.15 29.50
CA CYS A 610 7.30 -6.04 29.09
C CYS A 610 6.40 -5.56 30.24
N ARG A 611 6.67 -6.01 31.47
CA ARG A 611 5.98 -5.55 32.67
C ARG A 611 6.16 -4.05 32.90
N GLN A 612 7.37 -3.54 32.79
CA GLN A 612 7.60 -2.10 32.96
C GLN A 612 6.99 -1.28 31.80
N ILE A 613 7.07 -1.78 30.56
CA ILE A 613 6.39 -1.14 29.41
C ILE A 613 4.88 -1.08 29.66
N TYR A 614 4.29 -2.15 30.17
CA TYR A 614 2.87 -2.18 30.53
C TYR A 614 2.53 -1.14 31.60
N ILE A 615 3.29 -1.08 32.70
CA ILE A 615 3.08 -0.11 33.79
C ILE A 615 3.13 1.33 33.27
N ASP A 616 4.12 1.64 32.43
CA ASP A 616 4.30 2.98 31.86
C ASP A 616 3.17 3.38 30.89
N ASN A 617 2.40 2.41 30.38
CA ASN A 617 1.34 2.59 29.39
C ASN A 617 0.01 1.97 29.85
N GLN A 618 -0.17 1.86 31.17
CA GLN A 618 -1.24 1.10 31.80
C GLN A 618 -2.62 1.61 31.34
N ASP A 619 -2.83 2.92 31.32
CA ASP A 619 -4.12 3.53 30.92
C ASP A 619 -4.57 3.13 29.51
N SER A 620 -3.62 3.05 28.57
CA SER A 620 -3.88 2.70 27.18
C SER A 620 -4.18 1.21 27.00
N ILE A 621 -3.42 0.35 27.68
CA ILE A 621 -3.53 -1.11 27.51
C ILE A 621 -4.69 -1.67 28.34
N LEU A 622 -4.78 -1.29 29.63
CA LEU A 622 -5.71 -1.87 30.59
C LEU A 622 -7.17 -1.67 30.18
N ARG A 623 -7.52 -0.47 29.68
CA ARG A 623 -8.90 -0.17 29.29
C ARG A 623 -9.40 -1.08 28.18
N ASN A 624 -8.58 -1.26 27.14
CA ASN A 624 -8.89 -2.13 26.00
C ASN A 624 -8.93 -3.60 26.42
N LEU A 625 -7.98 -4.01 27.29
CA LEU A 625 -7.88 -5.38 27.76
C LEU A 625 -9.06 -5.77 28.66
N LYS A 626 -9.49 -4.91 29.59
CA LYS A 626 -10.66 -5.16 30.46
C LYS A 626 -11.95 -5.32 29.65
N ASP A 627 -12.22 -4.39 28.73
CA ASP A 627 -13.39 -4.46 27.86
C ASP A 627 -13.45 -5.78 27.07
N LYS A 628 -12.30 -6.21 26.54
CA LYS A 628 -12.18 -7.49 25.82
C LYS A 628 -12.39 -8.70 26.73
N VAL A 629 -11.86 -8.69 27.94
CA VAL A 629 -12.01 -9.80 28.91
C VAL A 629 -13.47 -9.92 29.37
N GLU A 630 -14.08 -8.81 29.80
CA GLU A 630 -15.46 -8.77 30.31
C GLU A 630 -16.47 -9.24 29.25
N ASN A 631 -16.26 -8.87 27.98
CA ASN A 631 -17.18 -9.18 26.90
C ASN A 631 -16.76 -10.42 26.07
N TYR A 632 -15.63 -11.08 26.39
CA TYR A 632 -15.07 -12.18 25.57
C TYR A 632 -16.07 -13.33 25.38
N ILE A 633 -16.77 -13.70 26.45
CA ILE A 633 -17.73 -14.81 26.44
C ILE A 633 -19.06 -14.36 25.83
N ALA A 634 -19.59 -13.22 26.28
CA ALA A 634 -20.92 -12.73 25.92
C ALA A 634 -21.04 -12.27 24.46
N VAL A 635 -19.95 -11.77 23.86
CA VAL A 635 -19.96 -11.18 22.52
C VAL A 635 -18.95 -11.90 21.61
N PRO A 636 -19.36 -12.95 20.87
CA PRO A 636 -18.46 -13.70 19.98
C PRO A 636 -17.72 -12.84 18.94
N ALA A 637 -18.31 -11.72 18.53
CA ALA A 637 -17.68 -10.79 17.59
C ALA A 637 -16.35 -10.19 18.09
N ILE A 638 -16.13 -10.09 19.41
CA ILE A 638 -14.87 -9.62 20.01
C ILE A 638 -13.71 -10.56 19.72
N ARG A 639 -14.01 -11.85 19.50
CA ARG A 639 -13.01 -12.89 19.21
C ARG A 639 -12.51 -12.85 17.77
N LEU A 640 -13.07 -12.00 16.91
CA LEU A 640 -12.65 -11.87 15.52
C LEU A 640 -11.32 -11.09 15.40
N GLU A 641 -10.63 -11.29 14.28
CA GLU A 641 -9.34 -10.64 13.96
C GLU A 641 -9.41 -9.10 13.97
N ASP A 642 -10.58 -8.53 13.66
CA ASP A 642 -10.79 -7.07 13.68
C ASP A 642 -10.68 -6.48 15.10
N SER A 643 -10.99 -7.26 16.13
CA SER A 643 -10.95 -6.83 17.54
C SER A 643 -9.71 -7.38 18.26
N ILE A 644 -9.39 -8.65 18.05
CA ILE A 644 -8.22 -9.33 18.59
C ILE A 644 -7.41 -9.90 17.42
N PRO A 645 -6.45 -9.12 16.88
CA PRO A 645 -5.66 -9.54 15.73
C PRO A 645 -4.81 -10.79 16.01
N SER A 646 -4.27 -10.91 17.23
CA SER A 646 -3.48 -12.06 17.66
C SER A 646 -3.86 -12.48 19.08
N ASN A 647 -4.31 -13.74 19.23
CA ASN A 647 -4.63 -14.31 20.53
C ASN A 647 -3.38 -14.47 21.40
N GLN A 648 -2.22 -14.75 20.80
CA GLN A 648 -0.96 -14.85 21.53
C GLN A 648 -0.57 -13.52 22.17
N ILE A 649 -0.68 -12.41 21.43
CA ILE A 649 -0.39 -11.07 21.98
C ILE A 649 -1.41 -10.72 23.07
N PHE A 650 -2.69 -11.00 22.84
CA PHE A 650 -3.74 -10.79 23.84
C PHE A 650 -3.47 -11.56 25.14
N LEU A 651 -3.08 -12.84 25.05
CA LEU A 651 -2.70 -13.64 26.22
C LEU A 651 -1.43 -13.12 26.89
N SER A 652 -0.43 -12.67 26.13
CA SER A 652 0.78 -12.07 26.70
C SER A 652 0.51 -10.77 27.46
N GLN A 653 -0.38 -9.92 26.93
CA GLN A 653 -0.85 -8.71 27.64
C GLN A 653 -1.62 -9.08 28.90
N LEU A 654 -2.50 -10.10 28.83
CA LEU A 654 -3.25 -10.62 29.96
C LEU A 654 -2.33 -11.22 31.04
N TYR A 655 -1.30 -11.94 30.63
CA TYR A 655 -0.28 -12.47 31.52
C TYR A 655 0.42 -11.36 32.30
N ILE A 656 0.91 -10.33 31.61
CA ILE A 656 1.55 -9.19 32.27
C ILE A 656 0.57 -8.43 33.18
N ALA A 657 -0.66 -8.18 32.73
CA ALA A 657 -1.69 -7.54 33.55
C ALA A 657 -2.02 -8.36 34.82
N SER A 658 -2.01 -9.69 34.72
CA SER A 658 -2.21 -10.59 35.87
C SER A 658 -1.04 -10.56 36.85
N LEU A 659 0.19 -10.44 36.37
CA LEU A 659 1.38 -10.30 37.22
C LEU A 659 1.42 -8.97 37.97
N VAL A 660 0.90 -7.90 37.36
CA VAL A 660 0.76 -6.59 38.02
C VAL A 660 -0.42 -6.57 39.00
N GLY A 661 -1.43 -7.41 38.77
CA GLY A 661 -2.61 -7.54 39.62
C GLY A 661 -3.83 -6.74 39.15
N ASP A 662 -3.79 -6.20 37.93
CA ASP A 662 -4.88 -5.37 37.38
C ASP A 662 -6.07 -6.18 36.86
N ILE A 663 -5.82 -7.41 36.43
CA ILE A 663 -6.83 -8.36 35.96
C ILE A 663 -6.53 -9.72 36.60
N THR A 664 -7.40 -10.15 37.51
CA THR A 664 -7.30 -11.42 38.23
C THR A 664 -8.37 -12.42 37.81
N GLU A 665 -9.50 -11.94 37.31
CA GLU A 665 -10.67 -12.73 36.91
C GLU A 665 -10.72 -12.89 35.39
N PHE A 666 -9.98 -13.88 34.87
CA PHE A 666 -9.94 -14.16 33.43
C PHE A 666 -9.89 -15.65 33.08
N ARG A 667 -9.78 -16.55 34.07
CA ARG A 667 -9.60 -17.98 33.80
C ARG A 667 -10.74 -18.60 33.00
N GLU A 668 -11.95 -18.08 33.16
CA GLU A 668 -13.14 -18.53 32.45
C GLU A 668 -13.07 -18.28 30.94
N ILE A 669 -12.28 -17.30 30.47
CA ILE A 669 -12.16 -17.01 29.04
C ILE A 669 -11.14 -17.91 28.33
N LEU A 670 -10.21 -18.53 29.06
CA LEU A 670 -9.10 -19.29 28.49
C LEU A 670 -9.54 -20.45 27.56
N PRO A 671 -10.58 -21.26 27.90
CA PRO A 671 -11.09 -22.28 26.98
C PRO A 671 -11.60 -21.70 25.65
N PHE A 672 -12.21 -20.52 25.67
CA PHE A 672 -12.71 -19.84 24.47
C PHE A 672 -11.58 -19.20 23.66
N VAL A 673 -10.51 -18.73 24.30
CA VAL A 673 -9.30 -18.28 23.60
C VAL A 673 -8.64 -19.46 22.90
N PHE A 674 -8.56 -20.61 23.58
CA PHE A 674 -8.09 -21.86 22.97
C PHE A 674 -8.95 -22.27 21.76
N GLU A 675 -10.28 -22.31 21.91
CA GLU A 675 -11.21 -22.60 20.81
C GLU A 675 -10.96 -21.70 19.59
N GLU A 676 -10.77 -20.40 19.81
CA GLU A 676 -10.53 -19.44 18.74
C GLU A 676 -9.14 -19.60 18.10
N GLU A 677 -8.10 -19.94 18.88
CA GLU A 677 -6.77 -20.21 18.32
C GLU A 677 -6.77 -21.49 17.47
N VAL A 678 -7.43 -22.54 17.93
CA VAL A 678 -7.61 -23.76 17.11
C VAL A 678 -8.36 -23.42 15.84
N ARG A 679 -9.42 -22.60 15.88
CA ARG A 679 -10.16 -22.17 14.68
C ARG A 679 -9.29 -21.44 13.67
N ARG A 680 -8.35 -20.59 14.12
CA ARG A 680 -7.46 -19.80 13.25
C ARG A 680 -6.30 -20.63 12.68
N SER A 681 -5.80 -21.60 13.44
CA SER A 681 -4.53 -22.28 13.16
C SER A 681 -4.67 -23.74 12.72
N PHE A 682 -5.76 -24.44 13.09
CA PHE A 682 -5.98 -25.85 12.80
C PHE A 682 -6.30 -26.08 11.32
N LYS A 683 -5.48 -26.90 10.65
CA LYS A 683 -5.65 -27.16 9.21
C LYS A 683 -6.45 -28.43 8.99
N TYR A 684 -7.67 -28.31 8.48
CA TYR A 684 -8.50 -29.45 8.08
C TYR A 684 -8.90 -29.33 6.59
N PRO A 685 -9.07 -30.44 5.84
CA PRO A 685 -9.46 -30.39 4.44
C PRO A 685 -10.71 -29.54 4.20
N GLU A 686 -10.64 -28.59 3.26
CA GLU A 686 -11.78 -27.74 2.93
C GLU A 686 -12.98 -28.59 2.54
N THR A 687 -14.04 -28.49 3.33
CA THR A 687 -15.30 -29.19 3.12
C THR A 687 -16.44 -28.24 3.43
N LYS A 688 -17.50 -28.29 2.64
CA LYS A 688 -18.70 -27.49 2.94
C LYS A 688 -19.28 -27.94 4.28
N PHE A 689 -19.84 -27.02 5.05
CA PHE A 689 -20.41 -27.34 6.38
C PHE A 689 -21.36 -28.55 6.37
N HIS A 690 -22.20 -28.68 5.34
CA HIS A 690 -23.07 -29.85 5.15
C HIS A 690 -22.31 -31.16 4.97
N GLU A 691 -21.26 -31.18 4.15
CA GLU A 691 -20.41 -32.36 3.93
C GLU A 691 -19.62 -32.72 5.19
N LEU A 692 -19.21 -31.72 5.95
CA LEU A 692 -18.57 -31.90 7.24
C LEU A 692 -19.54 -32.56 8.24
N CYS A 693 -20.78 -32.08 8.31
CA CYS A 693 -21.83 -32.70 9.14
C CYS A 693 -22.08 -34.16 8.74
N LEU A 694 -22.15 -34.47 7.43
CA LEU A 694 -22.32 -35.85 6.96
C LEU A 694 -21.19 -36.77 7.46
N LYS A 695 -19.94 -36.31 7.40
CA LYS A 695 -18.76 -37.10 7.81
C LYS A 695 -18.67 -37.25 9.33
N LEU A 696 -18.75 -36.14 10.07
CA LEU A 696 -18.51 -36.14 11.51
C LEU A 696 -19.72 -36.68 12.30
N LEU A 697 -20.95 -36.36 11.89
CA LEU A 697 -22.15 -36.84 12.58
C LEU A 697 -22.61 -38.23 12.12
N LYS A 698 -22.02 -38.77 11.03
CA LYS A 698 -22.40 -40.05 10.42
C LYS A 698 -23.92 -40.14 10.20
N VAL A 699 -24.48 -39.12 9.54
CA VAL A 699 -25.93 -39.01 9.30
C VAL A 699 -26.40 -40.18 8.42
N ASP A 700 -27.21 -41.07 8.98
CA ASP A 700 -27.86 -42.16 8.24
C ASP A 700 -29.22 -41.69 7.72
N ALA A 701 -29.35 -41.56 6.40
CA ALA A 701 -30.60 -41.21 5.71
C ALA A 701 -31.28 -42.41 5.04
N THR A 702 -30.76 -43.63 5.25
CA THR A 702 -31.14 -44.82 4.47
C THR A 702 -32.61 -45.18 4.66
N LYS A 703 -33.10 -45.14 5.90
CA LYS A 703 -34.49 -45.48 6.24
C LYS A 703 -35.48 -44.51 5.60
N GLU A 704 -35.17 -43.22 5.63
CA GLU A 704 -35.99 -42.12 5.12
C GLU A 704 -36.01 -42.16 3.59
N ILE A 705 -34.86 -42.44 2.96
CA ILE A 705 -34.74 -42.64 1.52
C ILE A 705 -35.57 -43.85 1.06
N GLU A 706 -35.56 -44.96 1.80
CA GLU A 706 -36.39 -46.14 1.50
C GLU A 706 -37.88 -45.86 1.61
N ALA A 707 -38.31 -45.09 2.62
CA ALA A 707 -39.68 -44.63 2.75
C ALA A 707 -40.12 -43.75 1.57
N VAL A 708 -39.25 -42.85 1.11
CA VAL A 708 -39.49 -42.05 -0.10
C VAL A 708 -39.65 -42.97 -1.32
N LYS A 709 -38.77 -43.96 -1.52
CA LYS A 709 -38.87 -44.91 -2.65
C LYS A 709 -40.22 -45.66 -2.66
N ALA A 710 -40.70 -46.12 -1.50
CA ALA A 710 -41.97 -46.86 -1.39
C ALA A 710 -43.18 -45.99 -1.76
N SER A 711 -43.16 -44.69 -1.48
CA SER A 711 -44.27 -43.77 -1.76
C SER A 711 -44.52 -43.48 -3.25
N PHE A 712 -43.58 -43.82 -4.14
CA PHE A 712 -43.66 -43.52 -5.59
C PHE A 712 -44.08 -44.71 -6.45
N VAL A 713 -44.41 -45.87 -5.86
CA VAL A 713 -44.86 -47.07 -6.60
C VAL A 713 -46.35 -47.29 -6.37
N ASP A 714 -47.23 -46.48 -6.97
CA ASP A 714 -48.56 -46.97 -7.38
C ASP A 714 -49.41 -45.97 -8.18
N LYS A 715 -50.12 -46.51 -9.18
CA LYS A 715 -51.26 -46.00 -9.99
C LYS A 715 -51.02 -45.99 -11.51
N LYS A 716 -51.23 -47.16 -12.15
CA LYS A 716 -51.55 -47.25 -13.59
C LYS A 716 -53.07 -47.16 -13.77
N SER A 717 -53.56 -46.07 -14.33
CA SER A 717 -54.91 -46.01 -14.94
C SER A 717 -54.77 -45.79 -16.44
N SER A 718 -55.61 -46.43 -17.25
CA SER A 718 -55.60 -46.31 -18.71
C SER A 718 -55.78 -44.86 -19.19
N PHE A 719 -54.91 -44.40 -20.09
CA PHE A 719 -54.95 -43.02 -20.63
C PHE A 719 -56.15 -42.78 -21.55
N ALA A 720 -56.65 -43.82 -22.22
CA ALA A 720 -57.85 -43.75 -23.07
C ALA A 720 -59.11 -43.43 -22.26
N GLN A 721 -59.28 -44.06 -21.08
CA GLN A 721 -60.43 -43.81 -20.19
C GLN A 721 -60.45 -42.37 -19.67
N ARG A 722 -59.28 -41.80 -19.36
CA ARG A 722 -59.15 -40.40 -18.94
C ARG A 722 -59.53 -39.43 -20.05
N PHE A 723 -59.16 -39.73 -21.30
CA PHE A 723 -59.47 -38.87 -22.43
C PHE A 723 -60.96 -38.91 -22.80
N LEU A 724 -61.58 -40.09 -22.81
CA LEU A 724 -63.00 -40.26 -23.10
C LEU A 724 -63.89 -39.52 -22.09
N ALA A 725 -63.58 -39.61 -20.80
CA ALA A 725 -64.28 -38.82 -19.76
C ALA A 725 -64.17 -37.30 -19.99
N LEU A 726 -63.01 -36.84 -20.51
CA LEU A 726 -62.78 -35.43 -20.82
C LEU A 726 -63.53 -35.00 -22.08
N LEU A 727 -63.57 -35.84 -23.12
CA LEU A 727 -64.35 -35.65 -24.34
C LEU A 727 -65.85 -35.51 -24.03
N GLU A 728 -66.38 -36.36 -23.15
CA GLU A 728 -67.77 -36.30 -22.67
C GLU A 728 -68.08 -34.97 -21.98
N SER A 729 -67.15 -34.46 -21.15
CA SER A 729 -67.32 -33.18 -20.45
C SER A 729 -67.34 -31.96 -21.38
N VAL A 730 -66.65 -32.02 -22.54
CA VAL A 730 -66.50 -30.90 -23.48
C VAL A 730 -67.57 -30.90 -24.57
N THR A 731 -68.06 -32.07 -25.00
CA THR A 731 -68.96 -32.21 -26.16
C THR A 731 -70.42 -32.50 -25.81
N GLY A 732 -70.72 -32.97 -24.59
CA GLY A 732 -72.08 -33.21 -24.12
C GLY A 732 -72.85 -34.36 -24.82
N VAL A 733 -72.20 -35.16 -25.67
CA VAL A 733 -72.80 -36.28 -26.42
C VAL A 733 -72.35 -37.61 -25.82
N LYS A 734 -73.30 -38.47 -25.44
CA LYS A 734 -73.04 -39.86 -24.99
C LYS A 734 -72.93 -40.79 -26.20
N GLU A 735 -71.77 -41.41 -26.42
CA GLU A 735 -71.70 -42.67 -27.18
C GLU A 735 -72.15 -43.81 -26.23
N THR A 736 -73.33 -44.37 -26.46
CA THR A 736 -73.80 -45.62 -25.84
C THR A 736 -73.02 -46.80 -26.45
N GLU A 737 -72.45 -47.73 -25.69
CA GLU A 737 -73.14 -48.84 -25.01
C GLU A 737 -72.35 -49.38 -23.79
N GLU A 738 -73.12 -49.75 -22.74
CA GLU A 738 -72.83 -50.71 -21.64
C GLU A 738 -71.49 -50.56 -20.88
N VAL A 739 -71.45 -50.22 -19.58
CA VAL A 739 -71.97 -51.02 -18.46
C VAL A 739 -72.03 -50.14 -17.19
N LYS A 740 -73.05 -50.46 -16.40
CA LYS A 740 -73.45 -49.91 -15.10
C LYS A 740 -72.39 -49.99 -13.99
N LYS A 741 -72.37 -48.91 -13.22
CA LYS A 741 -72.34 -48.81 -11.73
C LYS A 741 -71.09 -49.29 -10.99
N GLU A 742 -70.27 -48.33 -10.60
CA GLU A 742 -69.91 -48.08 -9.19
C GLU A 742 -69.41 -46.63 -9.08
N GLU A 743 -70.34 -45.68 -8.99
CA GLU A 743 -70.10 -44.31 -8.56
C GLU A 743 -70.96 -44.07 -7.33
N ASP A 744 -70.32 -44.06 -6.16
CA ASP A 744 -70.62 -43.17 -5.03
C ASP A 744 -69.65 -43.49 -3.88
N ALA A 745 -68.49 -42.82 -3.85
CA ALA A 745 -67.83 -42.37 -2.63
C ALA A 745 -66.51 -41.64 -2.92
N LYS A 746 -66.50 -40.35 -2.53
CA LYS A 746 -65.35 -39.51 -2.16
C LYS A 746 -64.56 -38.83 -3.29
N GLN A 747 -65.08 -37.65 -3.63
CA GLN A 747 -64.25 -36.44 -3.70
C GLN A 747 -63.59 -36.20 -2.33
N GLU A 748 -62.26 -36.17 -2.32
CA GLU A 748 -61.45 -35.26 -1.52
C GLU A 748 -60.07 -35.20 -2.20
N GLU A 749 -59.80 -34.07 -2.85
CA GLU A 749 -58.45 -33.67 -3.23
C GLU A 749 -57.60 -33.54 -1.94
N PRO A 750 -56.38 -34.11 -1.86
CA PRO A 750 -55.45 -33.68 -0.85
C PRO A 750 -54.78 -32.39 -1.32
N ALA A 751 -55.41 -31.26 -1.02
CA ALA A 751 -54.64 -30.09 -0.64
C ALA A 751 -53.83 -30.44 0.62
N ALA A 752 -52.55 -30.10 0.65
CA ALA A 752 -51.60 -30.26 1.75
C ALA A 752 -50.95 -31.66 1.95
N ALA A 753 -49.94 -31.96 1.14
CA ALA A 753 -48.79 -32.73 1.63
C ALA A 753 -47.70 -31.73 2.07
N ALA A 754 -47.85 -31.18 3.28
CA ALA A 754 -46.77 -30.50 3.97
C ALA A 754 -45.55 -31.45 4.00
N ALA A 755 -44.37 -30.94 3.62
CA ALA A 755 -43.13 -31.69 3.78
C ALA A 755 -43.01 -32.15 5.23
N GLN A 756 -43.07 -33.47 5.48
CA GLN A 756 -42.67 -34.03 6.76
C GLN A 756 -41.20 -33.61 6.98
N LYS A 757 -40.98 -32.63 7.86
CA LYS A 757 -39.65 -32.32 8.36
C LYS A 757 -39.28 -33.47 9.30
N HIS A 758 -38.29 -34.26 8.92
CA HIS A 758 -37.68 -35.23 9.83
C HIS A 758 -36.98 -34.43 10.94
N GLU A 759 -37.07 -34.89 12.19
CA GLU A 759 -36.47 -34.22 13.35
C GLU A 759 -35.71 -35.25 14.17
N PHE A 760 -34.40 -35.06 14.31
CA PHE A 760 -33.53 -35.89 15.13
C PHE A 760 -33.49 -35.35 16.56
N LYS A 761 -33.97 -36.13 17.52
CA LYS A 761 -34.01 -35.78 18.96
C LYS A 761 -33.17 -36.69 19.86
N ASP A 762 -32.49 -37.66 19.26
CA ASP A 762 -31.68 -38.62 20.00
C ASP A 762 -30.33 -38.01 20.43
N ARG A 763 -29.59 -38.76 21.26
CA ARG A 763 -28.23 -38.44 21.72
C ARG A 763 -27.19 -39.19 20.88
N ILE A 764 -25.98 -38.65 20.78
CA ILE A 764 -24.86 -39.31 20.09
C ILE A 764 -24.10 -40.19 21.07
N LEU A 765 -24.36 -41.50 21.01
CA LEU A 765 -23.74 -42.48 21.92
C LEU A 765 -22.26 -42.76 21.61
N GLU A 766 -21.90 -42.81 20.32
CA GLU A 766 -20.55 -43.10 19.86
C GLU A 766 -20.12 -42.10 18.77
N LEU A 767 -18.86 -41.67 18.81
CA LEU A 767 -18.27 -40.79 17.80
C LEU A 767 -17.92 -41.58 16.53
N SER A 768 -18.04 -40.93 15.37
CA SER A 768 -17.64 -41.54 14.10
C SER A 768 -16.11 -41.76 14.03
N ALA A 769 -15.66 -42.66 13.14
CA ALA A 769 -14.24 -42.89 12.93
C ALA A 769 -13.53 -41.60 12.45
N GLU A 770 -14.20 -40.86 11.58
CA GLU A 770 -13.75 -39.57 11.05
C GLU A 770 -13.67 -38.50 12.15
N THR A 771 -14.57 -38.53 13.14
CA THR A 771 -14.51 -37.64 14.29
C THR A 771 -13.31 -37.96 15.17
N ASN A 772 -13.09 -39.23 15.48
CA ASN A 772 -11.92 -39.64 16.26
C ASN A 772 -10.62 -39.28 15.53
N GLU A 773 -10.54 -39.47 14.22
CA GLU A 773 -9.38 -39.04 13.41
C GLU A 773 -9.14 -37.53 13.50
N ALA A 774 -10.21 -36.72 13.46
CA ALA A 774 -10.10 -35.27 13.62
C ALA A 774 -9.61 -34.86 15.02
N ILE A 775 -10.10 -35.54 16.08
CA ILE A 775 -9.64 -35.34 17.46
C ILE A 775 -8.17 -35.75 17.61
N ASP A 776 -7.79 -36.93 17.12
CA ASP A 776 -6.41 -37.42 17.20
C ASP A 776 -5.45 -36.50 16.45
N LYS A 777 -5.88 -35.96 15.30
CA LYS A 777 -5.12 -34.94 14.58
C LYS A 777 -4.95 -33.67 15.42
N LEU A 778 -6.01 -33.16 16.04
CA LEU A 778 -5.93 -32.01 16.94
C LEU A 778 -4.94 -32.28 18.09
N TYR A 779 -5.03 -33.44 18.74
CA TYR A 779 -4.10 -33.84 19.81
C TYR A 779 -2.65 -33.91 19.33
N SER A 780 -2.42 -34.43 18.12
CA SER A 780 -1.07 -34.43 17.53
C SER A 780 -0.56 -33.00 17.30
N GLU A 781 -1.39 -32.09 16.80
CA GLU A 781 -0.99 -30.70 16.56
C GLU A 781 -0.69 -29.96 17.87
N LEU A 782 -1.45 -30.25 18.94
CA LEU A 782 -1.18 -29.73 20.30
C LEU A 782 0.17 -30.20 20.86
N GLN A 783 0.60 -31.42 20.52
CA GLN A 783 1.90 -31.97 20.92
C GLN A 783 3.06 -31.50 20.03
N HIS A 784 2.78 -30.98 18.84
CA HIS A 784 3.77 -30.47 17.90
C HIS A 784 3.98 -28.94 18.02
N GLN A 785 5.01 -28.40 17.35
CA GLN A 785 5.38 -26.98 17.41
C GLN A 785 4.29 -25.99 16.94
N ALA A 786 3.18 -26.46 16.34
CA ALA A 786 2.13 -25.62 15.78
C ALA A 786 1.45 -24.72 16.82
N PHE A 787 1.28 -25.20 18.06
CA PHE A 787 0.72 -24.43 19.17
C PHE A 787 1.74 -24.10 20.27
N GLY A 788 3.03 -24.42 20.08
CA GLY A 788 4.02 -24.48 21.16
C GLY A 788 4.05 -23.26 22.11
N GLY A 789 4.30 -22.06 21.58
CA GLY A 789 4.34 -20.84 22.40
C GLY A 789 2.99 -20.46 23.00
N PHE A 790 1.90 -20.72 22.27
CA PHE A 790 0.53 -20.47 22.75
C PHE A 790 0.14 -21.40 23.91
N SER A 791 0.47 -22.69 23.81
CA SER A 791 0.21 -23.69 24.87
C SER A 791 0.99 -23.38 26.14
N GLN A 792 2.25 -22.92 26.04
CA GLN A 792 3.00 -22.47 27.20
C GLN A 792 2.38 -21.24 27.86
N LEU A 793 1.97 -20.23 27.07
CA LEU A 793 1.27 -19.05 27.58
C LEU A 793 -0.01 -19.43 28.34
N LEU A 794 -0.84 -20.30 27.76
CA LEU A 794 -2.04 -20.81 28.44
C LEU A 794 -1.71 -21.54 29.75
N SER A 795 -0.67 -22.37 29.75
CA SER A 795 -0.25 -23.13 30.92
C SER A 795 0.17 -22.21 32.07
N VAL A 796 0.96 -21.16 31.78
CA VAL A 796 1.37 -20.17 32.78
C VAL A 796 0.18 -19.35 33.28
N LEU A 797 -0.85 -19.15 32.45
CA LEU A 797 -2.13 -18.54 32.84
C LEU A 797 -3.07 -19.49 33.61
N GLY A 798 -2.68 -20.75 33.78
CA GLY A 798 -3.40 -21.74 34.60
C GLY A 798 -4.30 -22.70 33.83
N LEU A 799 -4.15 -22.81 32.50
CA LEU A 799 -4.85 -23.80 31.68
C LEU A 799 -3.87 -24.66 30.88
N THR A 800 -3.76 -25.93 31.23
CA THR A 800 -3.01 -26.92 30.44
C THR A 800 -3.99 -27.78 29.66
N VAL A 801 -3.81 -27.87 28.34
CA VAL A 801 -4.71 -28.61 27.44
C VAL A 801 -3.92 -29.69 26.72
N ASN A 802 -4.16 -30.95 27.10
CA ASN A 802 -3.65 -32.13 26.39
C ASN A 802 -4.79 -32.82 25.64
N THR A 803 -6.01 -32.80 26.20
CA THR A 803 -7.20 -33.36 25.58
C THR A 803 -8.39 -32.39 25.66
N LEU A 804 -9.47 -32.65 24.91
CA LEU A 804 -10.68 -31.82 24.97
C LEU A 804 -11.37 -31.90 26.34
N GLU A 805 -11.17 -32.98 27.08
CA GLU A 805 -11.67 -33.13 28.46
C GLU A 805 -11.04 -32.13 29.43
N ASP A 806 -9.78 -31.72 29.19
CA ASP A 806 -9.12 -30.67 30.00
C ASP A 806 -9.84 -29.32 29.88
N LEU A 807 -10.65 -29.13 28.83
CA LEU A 807 -11.51 -27.96 28.62
C LEU A 807 -12.95 -28.16 29.14
N SER A 808 -13.20 -29.24 29.89
CA SER A 808 -14.54 -29.64 30.35
C SER A 808 -15.51 -30.07 29.23
N LEU A 809 -14.99 -30.49 28.06
CA LEU A 809 -15.79 -31.07 26.98
C LEU A 809 -15.95 -32.58 27.18
N THR A 810 -16.82 -32.97 28.12
CA THR A 810 -16.97 -34.39 28.51
C THR A 810 -17.95 -35.16 27.63
N GLU A 811 -18.99 -34.51 27.11
CA GLU A 811 -20.03 -35.15 26.28
C GLU A 811 -19.59 -35.24 24.81
N ASN A 812 -20.06 -36.27 24.10
CA ASN A 812 -19.83 -36.42 22.67
C ASN A 812 -20.37 -35.24 21.87
N GLU A 813 -21.55 -34.73 22.25
CA GLU A 813 -22.16 -33.58 21.58
C GLU A 813 -21.34 -32.30 21.75
N GLN A 814 -20.70 -32.10 22.90
CA GLN A 814 -19.81 -30.95 23.13
C GLN A 814 -18.56 -31.03 22.23
N LYS A 815 -17.92 -32.21 22.16
CA LYS A 815 -16.75 -32.44 21.29
C LYS A 815 -17.09 -32.24 19.81
N LEU A 816 -18.25 -32.74 19.38
CA LEU A 816 -18.73 -32.56 18.02
C LEU A 816 -19.07 -31.09 17.72
N ALA A 817 -19.73 -30.38 18.65
CA ALA A 817 -20.05 -28.97 18.48
C ALA A 817 -18.78 -28.12 18.37
N PHE A 818 -17.77 -28.41 19.19
CA PHE A 818 -16.45 -27.79 19.11
C PHE A 818 -15.81 -28.02 17.73
N LEU A 819 -15.69 -29.27 17.27
CA LEU A 819 -15.04 -29.59 16.00
C LEU A 819 -15.78 -29.01 14.78
N LEU A 820 -17.11 -29.13 14.75
CA LEU A 820 -17.91 -28.60 13.65
C LEU A 820 -17.75 -27.09 13.51
N GLN A 821 -17.71 -26.35 14.63
CA GLN A 821 -17.56 -24.91 14.61
C GLN A 821 -16.11 -24.46 14.38
N VAL A 822 -15.12 -25.21 14.83
CA VAL A 822 -13.70 -24.94 14.56
C VAL A 822 -13.37 -25.17 13.09
N ILE A 823 -13.76 -26.31 12.53
CA ILE A 823 -13.48 -26.66 11.12
C ILE A 823 -14.41 -25.90 10.17
N GLY A 824 -15.70 -25.86 10.50
CA GLY A 824 -16.75 -25.27 9.67
C GLY A 824 -16.71 -23.75 9.59
N HIS A 825 -16.17 -23.08 10.62
CA HIS A 825 -16.03 -21.62 10.67
C HIS A 825 -14.55 -21.19 10.71
N HIS A 826 -13.63 -21.87 10.03
CA HIS A 826 -12.22 -21.48 10.04
C HIS A 826 -11.95 -20.14 9.31
N LYS A 827 -12.79 -19.76 8.33
CA LYS A 827 -12.65 -18.47 7.60
C LYS A 827 -13.40 -17.34 8.28
N THR A 828 -12.81 -16.14 8.34
CA THR A 828 -13.43 -14.94 8.95
C THR A 828 -14.80 -14.58 8.38
N PRO A 829 -15.06 -14.65 7.05
CA PRO A 829 -16.39 -14.41 6.51
C PRO A 829 -17.44 -15.41 7.01
N ASP A 830 -17.11 -16.70 7.02
CA ASP A 830 -17.99 -17.78 7.48
C ASP A 830 -18.30 -17.62 8.98
N ARG A 831 -17.32 -17.21 9.79
CA ARG A 831 -17.50 -16.84 11.21
C ARG A 831 -18.49 -15.71 11.37
N LYS A 832 -18.30 -14.60 10.63
CA LYS A 832 -19.17 -13.42 10.69
C LYS A 832 -20.61 -13.78 10.30
N GLU A 833 -20.78 -14.59 9.26
CA GLU A 833 -22.09 -15.07 8.83
C GLU A 833 -22.75 -15.94 9.91
N ALA A 834 -22.02 -16.89 10.51
CA ALA A 834 -22.54 -17.74 11.57
C ALA A 834 -22.96 -16.94 12.82
N ILE A 835 -22.18 -15.92 13.22
CA ILE A 835 -22.52 -15.03 14.33
C ILE A 835 -23.78 -14.20 13.98
N ASN A 836 -23.83 -13.59 12.79
CA ASN A 836 -24.97 -12.76 12.37
C ASN A 836 -26.27 -13.56 12.24
N ASN A 837 -26.18 -14.83 11.85
CA ASN A 837 -27.33 -15.73 11.71
C ASN A 837 -27.70 -16.44 13.03
N ASN A 838 -27.04 -16.14 14.15
CA ASN A 838 -27.18 -16.86 15.43
C ASN A 838 -26.99 -18.38 15.32
N ALA A 839 -26.14 -18.82 14.38
CA ALA A 839 -25.77 -20.22 14.20
C ALA A 839 -24.55 -20.64 15.04
N TYR A 840 -23.82 -19.67 15.60
CA TYR A 840 -22.72 -19.90 16.52
C TYR A 840 -23.23 -20.25 17.93
N VAL A 841 -22.67 -21.29 18.55
CA VAL A 841 -23.12 -21.83 19.84
C VAL A 841 -21.93 -22.03 20.79
N ASN A 842 -22.14 -21.81 22.08
CA ASN A 842 -21.15 -22.12 23.10
C ASN A 842 -20.97 -23.64 23.26
N SER A 843 -19.84 -24.18 22.79
CA SER A 843 -19.53 -25.62 22.85
C SER A 843 -19.28 -26.13 24.29
N PHE A 844 -19.01 -25.23 25.24
CA PHE A 844 -18.81 -25.56 26.65
C PHE A 844 -20.13 -25.66 27.42
N ASP A 845 -21.24 -25.20 26.84
CA ASP A 845 -22.60 -25.42 27.36
C ASP A 845 -23.16 -26.74 26.81
N LYS A 846 -23.50 -27.66 27.72
CA LYS A 846 -24.02 -28.99 27.40
C LYS A 846 -25.36 -28.92 26.67
N GLU A 847 -26.31 -28.12 27.15
CA GLU A 847 -27.66 -28.07 26.57
C GLU A 847 -27.62 -27.42 25.20
N ALA A 848 -26.85 -26.34 25.07
CA ALA A 848 -26.67 -25.65 23.80
C ALA A 848 -25.99 -26.55 22.75
N SER A 849 -24.96 -27.31 23.16
CA SER A 849 -24.27 -28.27 22.27
C SER A 849 -25.21 -29.38 21.78
N ILE A 850 -26.03 -29.95 22.67
CA ILE A 850 -27.01 -30.98 22.29
C ILE A 850 -27.99 -30.42 21.26
N ALA A 851 -28.58 -29.25 21.53
CA ALA A 851 -29.51 -28.62 20.61
C ALA A 851 -28.86 -28.30 19.25
N PHE A 852 -27.61 -27.82 19.25
CA PHE A 852 -26.85 -27.55 18.04
C PHE A 852 -26.63 -28.81 17.19
N ILE A 853 -26.22 -29.91 17.81
CA ILE A 853 -25.98 -31.18 17.11
C ILE A 853 -27.29 -31.75 16.57
N GLN A 854 -28.37 -31.71 17.34
CA GLN A 854 -29.69 -32.17 16.91
C GLN A 854 -30.22 -31.38 15.71
N ASN A 855 -30.09 -30.05 15.76
CA ASN A 855 -30.47 -29.16 14.65
C ASN A 855 -29.60 -29.40 13.41
N SER A 856 -28.29 -29.54 13.58
CA SER A 856 -27.35 -29.78 12.49
C SER A 856 -27.61 -31.13 11.81
N TYR A 857 -27.78 -32.20 12.60
CA TYR A 857 -28.15 -33.52 12.10
C TYR A 857 -29.47 -33.47 11.32
N THR A 858 -30.49 -32.85 11.93
CA THR A 858 -31.82 -32.68 11.34
C THR A 858 -31.77 -31.93 10.01
N ALA A 859 -31.03 -30.83 9.95
CA ALA A 859 -30.89 -30.03 8.73
C ALA A 859 -30.17 -30.82 7.63
N THR A 860 -29.10 -31.55 7.98
CA THR A 860 -28.34 -32.40 7.05
C THR A 860 -29.20 -33.55 6.52
N LEU A 861 -29.93 -34.26 7.39
CA LEU A 861 -30.84 -35.34 7.02
C LEU A 861 -31.92 -34.86 6.04
N ASN A 862 -32.62 -33.77 6.38
CA ASN A 862 -33.67 -33.22 5.52
C ASN A 862 -33.13 -32.79 4.15
N ARG A 863 -31.90 -32.25 4.09
CA ARG A 863 -31.27 -31.86 2.84
C ARG A 863 -30.92 -33.07 1.97
N GLU A 864 -30.44 -34.17 2.55
CA GLU A 864 -30.18 -35.42 1.81
C GLU A 864 -31.47 -36.05 1.29
N VAL A 865 -32.51 -36.13 2.12
CA VAL A 865 -33.82 -36.66 1.72
C VAL A 865 -34.43 -35.80 0.60
N LEU A 866 -34.34 -34.48 0.70
CA LEU A 866 -34.82 -33.57 -0.34
C LEU A 866 -34.03 -33.73 -1.65
N SER A 867 -32.70 -33.79 -1.57
CA SER A 867 -31.81 -34.00 -2.72
C SER A 867 -32.16 -35.31 -3.44
N PHE A 868 -32.32 -36.40 -2.68
CA PHE A 868 -32.71 -37.70 -3.22
C PHE A 868 -34.11 -37.65 -3.85
N LYS A 869 -35.09 -37.04 -3.18
CA LYS A 869 -36.46 -36.88 -3.71
C LYS A 869 -36.46 -36.11 -5.04
N SER A 870 -35.72 -35.01 -5.13
CA SER A 870 -35.59 -34.23 -6.37
C SER A 870 -34.94 -35.05 -7.50
N GLN A 871 -33.92 -35.84 -7.19
CA GLN A 871 -33.29 -36.74 -8.18
C GLN A 871 -34.24 -37.85 -8.64
N LEU A 872 -35.01 -38.45 -7.73
CA LEU A 872 -35.96 -39.51 -8.05
C LEU A 872 -37.10 -39.00 -8.94
N ILE A 873 -37.66 -37.82 -8.64
CA ILE A 873 -38.70 -37.17 -9.45
C ILE A 873 -38.18 -36.94 -10.88
N ALA A 874 -36.99 -36.35 -11.02
CA ALA A 874 -36.39 -36.11 -12.33
C ALA A 874 -36.15 -37.39 -13.14
N GLN A 875 -35.77 -38.49 -12.49
CA GLN A 875 -35.58 -39.79 -13.15
C GLN A 875 -36.89 -40.45 -13.58
N LEU A 876 -37.95 -40.33 -12.77
CA LEU A 876 -39.27 -40.90 -13.07
C LEU A 876 -39.95 -40.14 -14.22
N GLU A 877 -39.94 -38.81 -14.19
CA GLU A 877 -40.52 -37.96 -15.25
C GLU A 877 -39.87 -38.20 -16.62
N GLY A 878 -38.55 -38.38 -16.65
CA GLY A 878 -37.81 -38.66 -17.90
C GLY A 878 -38.15 -40.03 -18.53
N LYS A 879 -38.28 -41.08 -17.72
CA LYS A 879 -38.64 -42.44 -18.21
C LYS A 879 -40.10 -42.52 -18.63
N GLU A 880 -41.00 -41.91 -17.88
CA GLU A 880 -42.44 -41.91 -18.18
C GLU A 880 -42.73 -41.16 -19.49
N ALA A 881 -42.10 -40.01 -19.72
CA ALA A 881 -42.26 -39.24 -20.96
C ALA A 881 -41.81 -40.00 -22.22
N GLN A 882 -40.72 -40.76 -22.12
CA GLN A 882 -40.22 -41.58 -23.23
C GLN A 882 -41.12 -42.78 -23.53
N GLN A 883 -41.66 -43.42 -22.49
CA GLN A 883 -42.61 -44.53 -22.64
C GLN A 883 -43.93 -44.04 -23.25
N LYS A 884 -44.49 -42.93 -22.76
CA LYS A 884 -45.71 -42.32 -23.32
C LYS A 884 -45.54 -41.93 -24.79
N ALA A 885 -44.42 -41.31 -25.16
CA ALA A 885 -44.13 -40.93 -26.54
C ALA A 885 -44.02 -42.15 -27.49
N THR A 886 -43.51 -43.28 -26.99
CA THR A 886 -43.40 -44.53 -27.75
C THR A 886 -44.78 -45.18 -27.93
N THR A 887 -45.58 -45.27 -26.85
CA THR A 887 -46.96 -45.78 -26.90
C THR A 887 -47.83 -44.90 -27.81
N PHE A 888 -47.67 -43.58 -27.76
CA PHE A 888 -48.36 -42.64 -28.66
C PHE A 888 -48.09 -42.93 -30.14
N ALA A 889 -46.84 -43.24 -30.50
CA ALA A 889 -46.52 -43.61 -31.88
C ALA A 889 -47.13 -44.96 -32.27
N MET A 890 -47.13 -45.95 -31.38
CA MET A 890 -47.50 -47.33 -31.70
C MET A 890 -48.99 -47.66 -31.57
N THR A 891 -49.77 -46.92 -30.79
CA THR A 891 -51.19 -47.25 -30.56
C THR A 891 -52.04 -46.97 -31.80
N ASP A 892 -52.93 -47.90 -32.15
CA ASP A 892 -53.96 -47.70 -33.19
C ASP A 892 -55.16 -46.88 -32.66
N ASP A 893 -55.32 -46.75 -31.34
CA ASP A 893 -56.42 -46.00 -30.73
C ASP A 893 -56.08 -44.50 -30.64
N LEU A 894 -56.78 -43.69 -31.43
CA LEU A 894 -56.61 -42.24 -31.44
C LEU A 894 -57.05 -41.56 -30.13
N ASN A 895 -57.97 -42.15 -29.36
CA ASN A 895 -58.36 -41.63 -28.05
C ASN A 895 -57.27 -41.89 -27.00
N GLU A 896 -56.62 -43.05 -27.07
CA GLU A 896 -55.43 -43.35 -26.26
C GLU A 896 -54.28 -42.41 -26.62
N ALA A 897 -54.04 -42.18 -27.92
CA ALA A 897 -53.05 -41.23 -28.40
C ALA A 897 -53.32 -39.80 -27.89
N ALA A 898 -54.58 -39.34 -27.95
CA ALA A 898 -54.97 -38.04 -27.44
C ALA A 898 -54.80 -37.94 -25.92
N GLY A 899 -55.16 -38.99 -25.16
CA GLY A 899 -54.98 -39.05 -23.71
C GLY A 899 -53.51 -39.04 -23.26
N LEU A 900 -52.60 -39.58 -24.07
CA LEU A 900 -51.16 -39.54 -23.82
C LEU A 900 -50.54 -38.14 -24.04
N VAL A 901 -51.15 -37.32 -24.91
CA VAL A 901 -50.69 -35.95 -25.24
C VAL A 901 -51.39 -34.90 -24.37
N HIS A 902 -52.56 -35.19 -23.81
CA HIS A 902 -53.34 -34.25 -23.02
C HIS A 902 -52.60 -33.74 -21.78
N GLY A 903 -52.54 -32.41 -21.61
CA GLY A 903 -51.91 -31.72 -20.49
C GLY A 903 -50.45 -31.33 -20.71
N LEU A 904 -49.91 -31.58 -21.90
CA LEU A 904 -48.51 -31.36 -22.22
C LEU A 904 -48.24 -29.92 -22.72
N HIS A 905 -47.05 -29.37 -22.45
CA HIS A 905 -46.61 -28.08 -22.97
C HIS A 905 -45.45 -28.26 -23.95
N GLN A 906 -45.35 -27.41 -24.97
CA GLN A 906 -44.27 -27.44 -25.97
C GLN A 906 -42.88 -27.21 -25.35
N GLY A 907 -42.82 -26.54 -24.19
CA GLY A 907 -41.60 -26.33 -23.41
C GLY A 907 -41.19 -27.53 -22.55
N ASP A 908 -42.05 -28.53 -22.38
CA ASP A 908 -41.76 -29.69 -21.53
C ASP A 908 -40.69 -30.58 -22.16
N ILE A 909 -39.87 -31.21 -21.31
CA ILE A 909 -38.81 -32.15 -21.72
C ILE A 909 -39.39 -33.32 -22.54
N GLY A 910 -40.66 -33.67 -22.31
CA GLY A 910 -41.38 -34.74 -23.01
C GLY A 910 -41.82 -34.39 -24.43
N PHE A 911 -42.20 -33.14 -24.74
CA PHE A 911 -42.79 -32.78 -26.04
C PHE A 911 -41.89 -33.13 -27.25
N PRO A 912 -40.57 -32.87 -27.22
CA PRO A 912 -39.67 -33.29 -28.29
C PRO A 912 -39.62 -34.81 -28.51
N LEU A 913 -39.92 -35.62 -27.49
CA LEU A 913 -39.95 -37.09 -27.61
C LEU A 913 -41.16 -37.56 -28.41
N PHE A 914 -42.35 -37.00 -28.15
CA PHE A 914 -43.57 -37.27 -28.93
C PHE A 914 -43.41 -36.84 -30.39
N ALA A 915 -42.82 -35.66 -30.63
CA ALA A 915 -42.54 -35.23 -31.99
C ALA A 915 -41.58 -36.19 -32.71
N LYS A 916 -40.52 -36.66 -32.03
CA LYS A 916 -39.52 -37.57 -32.60
C LYS A 916 -40.08 -38.96 -32.90
N SER A 917 -41.01 -39.47 -32.09
CA SER A 917 -41.58 -40.80 -32.31
C SER A 917 -42.44 -40.87 -33.58
N LEU A 918 -42.97 -39.75 -34.07
CA LEU A 918 -43.66 -39.69 -35.37
C LEU A 918 -42.75 -39.92 -36.59
N ALA A 919 -41.43 -39.79 -36.44
CA ALA A 919 -40.47 -40.10 -37.50
C ALA A 919 -40.03 -41.58 -37.52
N MET A 920 -40.63 -42.43 -36.69
CA MET A 920 -40.50 -43.89 -36.77
C MET A 920 -41.25 -44.40 -38.02
N GLY A 921 -40.85 -45.53 -38.60
CA GLY A 921 -41.56 -46.12 -39.75
C GLY A 921 -42.88 -46.77 -39.33
N HIS A 922 -43.90 -46.75 -40.20
CA HIS A 922 -45.22 -47.36 -40.00
C HIS A 922 -45.92 -46.93 -38.70
N VAL A 923 -46.16 -45.62 -38.57
CA VAL A 923 -46.92 -45.05 -37.44
C VAL A 923 -48.40 -45.05 -37.82
N PRO A 924 -49.27 -45.80 -37.12
CA PRO A 924 -50.70 -45.80 -37.43
C PRO A 924 -51.31 -44.43 -37.19
N HIS A 925 -52.23 -44.03 -38.08
CA HIS A 925 -52.92 -42.74 -38.06
C HIS A 925 -51.96 -41.55 -37.88
N VAL A 926 -50.81 -41.59 -38.55
CA VAL A 926 -49.74 -40.60 -38.39
C VAL A 926 -50.22 -39.17 -38.64
N ILE A 927 -51.15 -38.97 -39.57
CA ILE A 927 -51.68 -37.65 -39.91
C ILE A 927 -52.50 -37.07 -38.77
N GLU A 928 -53.39 -37.86 -38.18
CA GLU A 928 -54.21 -37.48 -37.05
C GLU A 928 -53.34 -37.17 -35.83
N LYS A 929 -52.29 -37.98 -35.58
CA LYS A 929 -51.32 -37.75 -34.50
C LYS A 929 -50.44 -36.52 -34.75
N ILE A 930 -50.06 -36.22 -35.99
CA ILE A 930 -49.39 -34.95 -36.34
C ILE A 930 -50.34 -33.79 -36.06
N LYS A 931 -51.61 -33.87 -36.49
CA LYS A 931 -52.61 -32.83 -36.25
C LYS A 931 -52.81 -32.58 -34.76
N MET A 932 -52.82 -33.63 -33.92
CA MET A 932 -52.86 -33.51 -32.46
C MET A 932 -51.73 -32.64 -31.91
N LEU A 933 -50.49 -32.79 -32.40
CA LEU A 933 -49.34 -32.00 -31.94
C LEU A 933 -49.29 -30.59 -32.57
N VAL A 934 -49.67 -30.45 -33.85
CA VAL A 934 -49.59 -29.17 -34.59
C VAL A 934 -50.71 -28.22 -34.17
N THR A 935 -51.93 -28.72 -34.08
CA THR A 935 -53.12 -27.92 -33.73
C THR A 935 -53.41 -27.93 -32.23
N GLY A 936 -52.77 -28.82 -31.47
CA GLY A 936 -52.93 -28.94 -30.03
C GLY A 936 -54.30 -29.41 -29.58
N GLN A 937 -55.11 -29.98 -30.48
CA GLN A 937 -56.49 -30.40 -30.19
C GLN A 937 -56.88 -31.69 -30.93
N TYR A 938 -57.85 -32.42 -30.37
CA TYR A 938 -58.49 -33.57 -31.01
C TYR A 938 -59.96 -33.63 -30.62
N ARG A 939 -60.86 -33.80 -31.59
CA ARG A 939 -62.32 -33.84 -31.39
C ARG A 939 -62.87 -32.71 -30.50
N GLY A 940 -62.34 -31.49 -30.65
CA GLY A 940 -62.76 -30.30 -29.88
C GLY A 940 -62.15 -30.18 -28.48
N VAL A 941 -61.37 -31.16 -28.02
CA VAL A 941 -60.64 -31.11 -26.74
C VAL A 941 -59.24 -30.56 -26.97
N LYS A 942 -58.87 -29.55 -26.18
CA LYS A 942 -57.50 -29.00 -26.16
C LYS A 942 -56.56 -29.98 -25.44
N LEU A 943 -55.54 -30.46 -26.15
CA LEU A 943 -54.54 -31.41 -25.66
C LEU A 943 -53.29 -30.71 -25.14
N ILE A 944 -52.80 -29.69 -25.83
CA ILE A 944 -51.55 -28.98 -25.48
C ILE A 944 -51.90 -27.66 -24.79
N MET A 945 -51.35 -27.42 -23.61
CA MET A 945 -51.81 -26.37 -22.70
C MET A 945 -51.15 -25.00 -22.89
N ASP A 946 -50.23 -24.84 -23.84
CA ASP A 946 -49.59 -23.55 -24.12
C ASP A 946 -50.61 -22.47 -24.50
N THR A 947 -50.46 -21.28 -23.90
CA THR A 947 -51.25 -20.08 -24.18
C THR A 947 -50.36 -18.84 -24.19
N LEU A 948 -50.62 -17.87 -25.06
CA LEU A 948 -49.98 -16.55 -25.00
C LEU A 948 -50.54 -15.77 -23.81
N LYS A 949 -49.67 -15.18 -22.97
CA LYS A 949 -50.06 -14.43 -21.76
C LYS A 949 -51.05 -13.27 -22.02
N LEU A 950 -51.17 -12.79 -23.25
CA LEU A 950 -51.98 -11.62 -23.62
C LEU A 950 -53.20 -11.95 -24.51
N ASN A 951 -53.33 -13.17 -25.04
CA ASN A 951 -54.46 -13.59 -25.86
C ASN A 951 -54.59 -15.12 -25.84
N PRO A 952 -55.71 -15.74 -25.42
CA PRO A 952 -55.82 -17.18 -25.19
C PRO A 952 -55.89 -18.04 -26.48
N THR A 953 -55.31 -17.57 -27.58
CA THR A 953 -55.15 -18.36 -28.80
C THR A 953 -54.02 -19.38 -28.65
N PHE A 954 -54.29 -20.63 -29.01
CA PHE A 954 -53.29 -21.71 -29.01
C PHE A 954 -52.10 -21.38 -29.91
N ILE A 955 -50.88 -21.70 -29.45
CA ILE A 955 -49.66 -21.53 -30.24
C ILE A 955 -49.46 -22.78 -31.08
N GLU A 956 -49.77 -22.70 -32.38
CA GLU A 956 -49.51 -23.82 -33.30
C GLU A 956 -48.04 -24.24 -33.26
N TRP A 957 -47.80 -25.54 -33.12
CA TRP A 957 -46.45 -26.08 -33.22
C TRP A 957 -45.97 -26.05 -34.67
N LYS A 958 -44.90 -25.29 -34.93
CA LYS A 958 -44.32 -25.11 -36.27
C LYS A 958 -42.95 -25.79 -36.38
N PRO A 959 -42.89 -27.13 -36.64
CA PRO A 959 -41.62 -27.83 -36.78
C PRO A 959 -40.77 -27.28 -37.94
N LYS A 960 -39.45 -27.37 -37.76
CA LYS A 960 -38.48 -26.97 -38.79
C LYS A 960 -38.61 -27.89 -40.01
N LYS A 961 -38.46 -27.33 -41.22
CA LYS A 961 -38.50 -28.04 -42.53
C LYS A 961 -37.73 -29.36 -42.55
N LYS A 962 -36.53 -29.40 -41.95
CA LYS A 962 -35.69 -30.61 -41.88
C LYS A 962 -36.38 -31.76 -41.12
N PHE A 963 -37.10 -31.43 -40.07
CA PHE A 963 -37.81 -32.39 -39.23
C PHE A 963 -39.09 -32.88 -39.91
N THR A 964 -39.89 -31.97 -40.45
CA THR A 964 -41.06 -32.28 -41.28
C THR A 964 -40.71 -33.19 -42.46
N HIS A 965 -39.60 -32.93 -43.15
CA HIS A 965 -39.13 -33.78 -44.24
C HIS A 965 -38.73 -35.19 -43.78
N LYS A 966 -38.23 -35.35 -42.55
CA LYS A 966 -37.88 -36.65 -41.99
C LYS A 966 -39.13 -37.51 -41.74
N ILE A 967 -40.19 -36.91 -41.19
CA ILE A 967 -41.50 -37.57 -41.01
C ILE A 967 -42.09 -37.91 -42.38
N TYR A 968 -42.04 -37.00 -43.35
CA TYR A 968 -42.49 -37.26 -44.71
C TYR A 968 -41.78 -38.46 -45.33
N LEU A 969 -40.44 -38.52 -45.27
CA LEU A 969 -39.69 -39.65 -45.85
C LEU A 969 -40.04 -41.00 -45.21
N ALA A 970 -40.44 -41.01 -43.93
CA ALA A 970 -40.83 -42.23 -43.23
C ALA A 970 -42.21 -42.77 -43.66
N HIS A 971 -43.12 -41.89 -44.13
CA HIS A 971 -44.52 -42.23 -44.41
C HIS A 971 -45.02 -41.78 -45.80
N LYS A 972 -44.12 -41.39 -46.71
CA LYS A 972 -44.45 -40.80 -48.02
C LYS A 972 -45.28 -41.71 -48.93
N ASP A 973 -45.17 -43.03 -48.74
CA ASP A 973 -45.82 -44.04 -49.56
C ASP A 973 -47.19 -44.44 -48.98
N GLU A 974 -47.50 -44.01 -47.75
CA GLU A 974 -48.71 -44.38 -46.99
C GLU A 974 -49.76 -43.27 -46.91
N VAL A 975 -49.36 -42.02 -47.16
CA VAL A 975 -50.19 -40.82 -46.93
C VAL A 975 -50.36 -40.02 -48.22
N ARG A 976 -51.58 -39.55 -48.50
CA ARG A 976 -51.89 -38.78 -49.70
C ARG A 976 -51.35 -37.34 -49.59
N LYS A 977 -51.17 -36.70 -50.74
CA LYS A 977 -50.65 -35.34 -50.85
C LYS A 977 -51.48 -34.33 -50.06
N GLU A 978 -52.80 -34.43 -50.15
CA GLU A 978 -53.75 -33.52 -49.53
C GLU A 978 -53.67 -33.58 -48.00
N ASP A 979 -53.46 -34.78 -47.45
CA ASP A 979 -53.39 -35.01 -46.01
C ASP A 979 -52.13 -34.38 -45.39
N TRP A 980 -51.01 -34.34 -46.12
CA TRP A 980 -49.79 -33.64 -45.69
C TRP A 980 -49.97 -32.12 -45.62
N PHE A 981 -50.74 -31.55 -46.55
CA PHE A 981 -51.05 -30.12 -46.54
C PHE A 981 -51.90 -29.75 -45.33
N GLU A 982 -52.85 -30.61 -44.98
CA GLU A 982 -53.71 -30.39 -43.84
C GLU A 982 -52.98 -30.61 -42.50
N ALA A 983 -52.06 -31.57 -42.43
CA ALA A 983 -51.27 -31.85 -41.23
C ALA A 983 -50.21 -30.78 -40.95
N PHE A 984 -49.64 -30.15 -41.98
CA PHE A 984 -48.64 -29.09 -41.86
C PHE A 984 -48.98 -27.86 -42.72
N PRO A 985 -50.02 -27.08 -42.36
CA PRO A 985 -50.50 -25.97 -43.18
C PRO A 985 -49.41 -24.92 -43.43
N HIS A 986 -48.54 -24.67 -42.45
CA HIS A 986 -47.42 -23.74 -42.55
C HIS A 986 -46.24 -24.23 -43.41
N GLN A 987 -46.23 -25.49 -43.85
CA GLN A 987 -45.22 -26.06 -44.76
C GLN A 987 -45.82 -26.47 -46.12
N ARG A 988 -47.02 -25.98 -46.47
CA ARG A 988 -47.69 -26.31 -47.73
C ARG A 988 -46.80 -26.14 -48.96
N GLU A 989 -46.14 -24.99 -49.11
CA GLU A 989 -45.19 -24.73 -50.21
C GLU A 989 -44.06 -25.78 -50.27
N HIS A 990 -43.59 -26.27 -49.11
CA HIS A 990 -42.52 -27.26 -49.06
C HIS A 990 -42.97 -28.59 -49.66
N PHE A 991 -44.18 -29.05 -49.32
CA PHE A 991 -44.76 -30.26 -49.88
C PHE A 991 -45.17 -30.07 -51.35
N GLU A 992 -45.75 -28.93 -51.73
CA GLU A 992 -46.07 -28.61 -53.12
C GLU A 992 -44.82 -28.69 -54.01
N HIS A 993 -43.70 -28.14 -53.56
CA HIS A 993 -42.42 -28.27 -54.26
C HIS A 993 -41.92 -29.72 -54.35
N ILE A 994 -42.11 -30.54 -53.31
CA ILE A 994 -41.73 -31.96 -53.34
C ILE A 994 -42.59 -32.71 -54.36
N PHE A 995 -43.91 -32.51 -54.34
CA PHE A 995 -44.84 -33.21 -55.24
C PHE A 995 -44.72 -32.76 -56.70
N MET A 996 -44.52 -31.46 -56.95
CA MET A 996 -44.24 -30.92 -58.29
C MET A 996 -42.94 -31.51 -58.88
N ARG A 997 -41.92 -31.69 -58.03
CA ARG A 997 -40.66 -32.34 -58.46
C ARG A 997 -40.85 -33.83 -58.74
N SER A 998 -41.67 -34.54 -57.96
CA SER A 998 -41.99 -35.94 -58.23
C SER A 998 -42.85 -36.15 -59.48
N SER A 999 -43.65 -35.15 -59.88
CA SER A 999 -44.45 -35.17 -61.12
C SER A 999 -43.66 -34.72 -62.37
N GLY A 1000 -42.35 -34.52 -62.26
CA GLY A 1000 -41.49 -34.10 -63.36
C GLY A 1000 -41.56 -32.60 -63.70
N THR A 1001 -42.31 -31.81 -62.93
CA THR A 1001 -42.41 -30.35 -63.11
C THR A 1001 -41.19 -29.66 -62.49
N PHE A 1002 -40.51 -28.83 -63.27
CA PHE A 1002 -39.32 -28.12 -62.78
C PHE A 1002 -39.72 -27.01 -61.79
N VAL A 1003 -39.20 -27.07 -60.57
CA VAL A 1003 -39.41 -26.04 -59.55
C VAL A 1003 -38.05 -25.50 -59.07
N PRO A 1004 -37.76 -24.20 -59.29
CA PRO A 1004 -36.50 -23.59 -58.89
C PRO A 1004 -36.27 -23.68 -57.37
N TYR A 1005 -35.02 -23.73 -56.92
CA TYR A 1005 -34.75 -23.72 -55.48
C TYR A 1005 -35.02 -22.31 -54.94
N THR A 1006 -35.70 -22.21 -53.80
CA THR A 1006 -35.98 -20.91 -53.15
C THR A 1006 -34.72 -20.17 -52.69
N LYS A 1007 -33.59 -20.87 -52.54
CA LYS A 1007 -32.25 -20.31 -52.34
C LYS A 1007 -31.23 -21.09 -53.20
N PRO A 1008 -30.28 -20.43 -53.88
CA PRO A 1008 -29.27 -21.10 -54.69
C PRO A 1008 -28.42 -22.03 -53.82
N ARG A 1009 -28.27 -23.27 -54.25
CA ARG A 1009 -27.43 -24.27 -53.59
C ARG A 1009 -26.15 -24.45 -54.41
N SER A 1010 -24.99 -24.39 -53.76
CA SER A 1010 -23.66 -24.43 -54.40
C SER A 1010 -23.39 -25.69 -55.23
N ASN A 1011 -24.17 -26.76 -54.98
CA ASN A 1011 -24.07 -28.07 -55.61
C ASN A 1011 -25.09 -28.31 -56.74
N CYS A 1012 -25.87 -27.31 -57.16
CA CYS A 1012 -26.78 -27.45 -58.30
C CYS A 1012 -26.16 -26.85 -59.58
N ARG A 1013 -26.03 -27.65 -60.66
CA ARG A 1013 -25.41 -27.20 -61.94
C ARG A 1013 -26.42 -26.78 -63.02
N ASP A 1014 -27.72 -26.99 -62.81
CA ASP A 1014 -28.77 -26.64 -63.78
C ASP A 1014 -29.10 -25.13 -63.68
N LYS A 1015 -28.81 -24.40 -64.77
CA LYS A 1015 -28.95 -22.94 -64.88
C LYS A 1015 -30.38 -22.46 -64.64
N ARG A 1016 -31.40 -23.31 -64.85
CA ARG A 1016 -32.81 -22.96 -64.62
C ARG A 1016 -33.13 -22.66 -63.15
N HIS A 1017 -32.26 -23.05 -62.20
CA HIS A 1017 -32.42 -22.72 -60.78
C HIS A 1017 -31.86 -21.33 -60.39
N PHE A 1018 -31.14 -20.65 -61.28
CA PHE A 1018 -30.39 -19.42 -60.97
C PHE A 1018 -30.99 -18.16 -61.61
N ASN A 1019 -31.79 -18.31 -62.67
CA ASN A 1019 -32.53 -17.21 -63.27
C ASN A 1019 -33.91 -17.12 -62.61
N LYS A 1020 -34.12 -16.14 -61.73
CA LYS A 1020 -35.48 -15.73 -61.37
C LYS A 1020 -36.10 -14.99 -62.58
N PRO A 1021 -37.40 -15.16 -62.88
CA PRO A 1021 -38.13 -14.13 -63.63
C PRO A 1021 -38.14 -12.81 -62.87
#